data_AF-F3AAP3-F1
#
_entry.id   AF-F3AAP3-F1
#
_cell.length_a   1.000
_cell.length_b   1.000
_cell.length_c   1.000
_cell.angle_alpha   90.00
_cell.angle_beta   90.00
_cell.angle_gamma   90.00
#
_symmetry.space_group_name_H-M   'P 1'
#
loop_
_entity.id
_entity.type
_entity.pdbx_description
1 polymer ?
#
loop_
_entity_poly.entity_id
_entity_poly.type
_entity_poly.pdbx_seq_one_letter_code
_entity_poly.pdbx_strand_id
1 'polypeptide(L)'
;MVIVAFPPGEKYAVNYTTLDQYDYGQILRIQGLKLPKTVEVHFSTQETGGTSITRIGVTKDGVTDVLIPDSVLENGDATQNYSIFAFVYITDATSGKTEYRAKLEVKARPKPEVPGGGDNPDIFREAVLEVRKSAEKAEEAQKQAEGWAHGREDLPERAEDNAKYYCGKASEDAKKTAEDRKEVERLVESVSGIDEQVTKVEELSKNAQEAATQAGTSAGQAELHKQAAETASSAAQTAAQETETDRTAVEKAKTDVESLNTQVQKNKESVDKTAQDFNLTAQQALADVNNAGQTQTERVQSAGTTAVENIENAQNTATRAVETAKTEAIKAVQTEGTTQTGNVTAEGQKQVQAVQTAAQEIIADREQIAKNATDIADLQQKKADAIVETASGTLLNVKDSSGAFFEDFSMSGKTTQDGTPTPDIPVEIVNAGRLNEDTGKYEVDAKVTGKNIVNIPDISADTPGGTILCRIVDNAVVSAQEKAVASSDVWHICFYSKDGKKQYFNGTETHKAITATPKNPIVKLEYRNVYITSGAYKGIMVEYGTVATKYEPYKEQTLTLTSDRPLTKWDRLTEQDGQIGWLYKSEIINKFDGKSNRISMGAKKGEVQHFLIEFKNTPNGNGNADIYVDKYRAVQISFTMTEFGVCCNWNDGIKYFSAPNINITNTEEFKAWLSENPLTLEYETETTEFVPLPQEQQNAIRALQTYYPTTVVSNSEDAEMQLSYVADMKNYTDRKIEEAVSAQTQNLANLLSLMPLSTQAAMIEADTNNILDNMEVQK
;
A
#
# COMPACT_ATOMS: atom_id res chain seq x y z
N MET A 1 -14.26 20.52 -34.00
CA MET A 1 -15.38 20.39 -34.96
C MET A 1 -16.03 19.04 -34.74
N VAL A 2 -17.35 18.98 -34.64
CA VAL A 2 -18.14 17.74 -34.48
C VAL A 2 -18.95 17.44 -35.74
N ILE A 3 -19.04 16.17 -36.12
CA ILE A 3 -19.75 15.74 -37.34
C ILE A 3 -20.99 14.94 -36.95
N VAL A 4 -22.10 15.26 -37.62
CA VAL A 4 -23.35 14.49 -37.59
C VAL A 4 -23.72 14.16 -39.04
N ALA A 5 -23.76 12.87 -39.39
CA ALA A 5 -24.24 12.43 -40.69
C ALA A 5 -25.62 11.78 -40.53
N PHE A 6 -26.61 12.31 -41.24
CA PHE A 6 -27.95 11.75 -41.27
C PHE A 6 -28.00 10.58 -42.26
N PRO A 7 -28.39 9.37 -41.82
CA PRO A 7 -28.69 8.27 -42.74
C PRO A 7 -29.82 8.65 -43.70
N PRO A 8 -29.86 8.08 -44.92
CA PRO A 8 -30.93 8.37 -45.88
C PRO A 8 -32.32 8.10 -45.29
N GLY A 9 -33.17 9.13 -45.24
CA GLY A 9 -34.55 9.03 -44.74
C GLY A 9 -34.73 9.27 -43.24
N GLU A 10 -33.65 9.35 -42.46
CA GLU A 10 -33.72 9.59 -41.02
C GLU A 10 -33.85 11.08 -40.69
N LYS A 11 -34.64 11.38 -39.66
CA LYS A 11 -34.82 12.75 -39.13
C LYS A 11 -34.04 13.01 -37.84
N TYR A 12 -33.36 11.98 -37.34
CA TYR A 12 -32.60 12.03 -36.13
C TYR A 12 -31.21 11.43 -36.33
N ALA A 13 -30.19 12.11 -35.81
CA ALA A 13 -28.81 11.63 -35.86
C ALA A 13 -28.07 12.00 -34.57
N VAL A 14 -27.04 11.24 -34.23
CA VAL A 14 -26.17 11.46 -33.07
C VAL A 14 -24.76 11.75 -33.56
N ASN A 15 -24.01 12.58 -32.85
CA ASN A 15 -22.60 12.86 -33.16
C ASN A 15 -21.73 11.60 -33.15
N TYR A 16 -20.77 11.54 -34.07
CA TYR A 16 -19.77 10.47 -34.10
C TYR A 16 -18.71 10.58 -33.00
N THR A 17 -18.44 11.81 -32.54
CA THR A 17 -17.40 12.12 -31.56
C THR A 17 -17.99 13.00 -30.47
N THR A 18 -17.78 12.62 -29.20
CA THR A 18 -18.17 13.41 -28.03
C THR A 18 -17.48 14.77 -28.00
N LEU A 19 -18.22 15.79 -27.58
CA LEU A 19 -17.72 17.14 -27.30
C LEU A 19 -17.20 17.22 -25.86
N ASP A 20 -16.32 18.17 -25.57
CA ASP A 20 -15.87 18.49 -24.22
C ASP A 20 -16.52 19.80 -23.73
N GLN A 21 -16.91 19.85 -22.45
CA GLN A 21 -17.38 21.09 -21.81
C GLN A 21 -16.28 22.17 -21.84
N TYR A 22 -16.65 23.42 -22.08
CA TYR A 22 -15.73 24.56 -22.27
C TYR A 22 -14.81 24.52 -23.51
N ASP A 23 -15.03 23.61 -24.46
CA ASP A 23 -14.35 23.62 -25.76
C ASP A 23 -14.99 24.67 -26.68
N TYR A 24 -14.66 25.96 -26.46
CA TYR A 24 -15.29 27.09 -27.15
C TYR A 24 -14.99 27.13 -28.65
N GLY A 25 -15.90 27.70 -29.44
CA GLY A 25 -15.73 27.87 -30.90
C GLY A 25 -15.94 26.61 -31.74
N GLN A 26 -16.54 25.56 -31.16
CA GLN A 26 -16.81 24.31 -31.86
C GLN A 26 -17.86 24.49 -32.98
N ILE A 27 -17.58 23.88 -34.13
CA ILE A 27 -18.48 23.87 -35.30
C ILE A 27 -19.16 22.50 -35.39
N LEU A 28 -20.49 22.52 -35.51
CA LEU A 28 -21.29 21.36 -35.90
C LEU A 28 -21.35 21.31 -37.44
N ARG A 29 -20.84 20.21 -37.99
CA ARG A 29 -20.87 19.88 -39.41
C ARG A 29 -21.95 18.82 -39.68
N ILE A 30 -22.99 19.20 -40.41
CA ILE A 30 -24.13 18.36 -40.78
C ILE A 30 -23.93 17.82 -42.18
N GLN A 31 -24.03 16.50 -42.34
CA GLN A 31 -23.86 15.78 -43.60
C GLN A 31 -25.06 14.86 -43.88
N GLY A 32 -25.26 14.49 -45.14
CA GLY A 32 -26.35 13.57 -45.55
C GLY A 32 -27.71 14.24 -45.78
N LEU A 33 -27.82 15.56 -45.58
CA LEU A 33 -29.03 16.35 -45.81
C LEU A 33 -28.85 17.34 -46.98
N LYS A 34 -29.92 17.60 -47.75
CA LYS A 34 -29.96 18.65 -48.78
C LYS A 34 -30.58 19.91 -48.21
N LEU A 35 -29.78 20.73 -47.53
CA LEU A 35 -30.22 21.96 -46.88
C LEU A 35 -30.03 23.20 -47.79
N PRO A 36 -30.82 24.28 -47.61
CA PRO A 36 -30.64 25.55 -48.34
C PRO A 36 -29.26 26.19 -48.07
N LYS A 37 -28.86 27.16 -48.90
CA LYS A 37 -27.57 27.88 -48.75
C LYS A 37 -27.35 28.44 -47.34
N THR A 38 -28.43 28.88 -46.71
CA THR A 38 -28.47 29.33 -45.31
C THR A 38 -29.64 28.65 -44.62
N VAL A 39 -29.41 28.06 -43.46
CA VAL A 39 -30.44 27.34 -42.69
C VAL A 39 -30.36 27.76 -41.23
N GLU A 40 -31.52 27.86 -40.57
CA GLU A 40 -31.60 28.22 -39.17
C GLU A 40 -31.49 26.96 -38.29
N VAL A 41 -30.60 26.99 -37.30
CA VAL A 41 -30.37 25.88 -36.36
C VAL A 41 -30.55 26.38 -34.93
N HIS A 42 -31.43 25.74 -34.18
CA HIS A 42 -31.72 26.08 -32.79
C HIS A 42 -30.99 25.10 -31.87
N PHE A 43 -30.18 25.60 -30.95
CA PHE A 43 -29.47 24.79 -29.95
C PHE A 43 -30.17 24.85 -28.60
N SER A 44 -30.37 23.71 -27.95
CA SER A 44 -30.90 23.63 -26.58
C SER A 44 -30.24 22.49 -25.80
N THR A 45 -30.18 22.59 -24.47
CA THR A 45 -29.75 21.49 -23.58
C THR A 45 -30.92 20.58 -23.18
N GLN A 46 -32.14 20.89 -23.65
CA GLN A 46 -33.35 20.11 -23.42
C GLN A 46 -33.82 19.47 -24.74
N GLU A 47 -34.26 18.21 -24.67
CA GLU A 47 -34.68 17.46 -25.86
C GLU A 47 -36.05 17.92 -26.38
N THR A 48 -36.93 18.38 -25.49
CA THR A 48 -38.30 18.83 -25.79
C THR A 48 -38.70 20.00 -24.90
N GLY A 49 -39.10 21.13 -25.49
CA GLY A 49 -39.39 22.35 -24.75
C GLY A 49 -38.13 23.00 -24.17
N GLY A 50 -38.24 24.25 -23.71
CA GLY A 50 -37.13 25.03 -23.15
C GLY A 50 -36.68 26.21 -24.02
N THR A 51 -35.69 26.96 -23.52
CA THR A 51 -35.06 28.05 -24.26
C THR A 51 -34.07 27.50 -25.28
N SER A 52 -34.06 28.07 -26.48
CA SER A 52 -33.12 27.73 -27.54
C SER A 52 -32.30 28.95 -27.97
N ILE A 53 -31.11 28.70 -28.48
CA ILE A 53 -30.22 29.73 -29.04
C ILE A 53 -30.10 29.49 -30.54
N THR A 54 -30.52 30.47 -31.32
CA THR A 54 -30.49 30.41 -32.79
C THR A 54 -29.10 30.72 -33.36
N ARG A 55 -28.71 29.95 -34.37
CA ARG A 55 -27.53 30.19 -35.22
C ARG A 55 -27.88 29.93 -36.69
N ILE A 56 -27.17 30.62 -37.59
CA ILE A 56 -27.31 30.40 -39.03
C ILE A 56 -26.20 29.44 -39.49
N GLY A 57 -26.60 28.31 -40.05
CA GLY A 57 -25.71 27.38 -40.73
C GLY A 57 -25.52 27.75 -42.19
N VAL A 58 -24.31 27.56 -42.72
CA VAL A 58 -23.97 27.83 -44.12
C VAL A 58 -23.73 26.51 -44.84
N THR A 59 -24.47 26.29 -45.94
CA THR A 59 -24.37 25.07 -46.73
C THR A 59 -23.51 25.29 -47.97
N LYS A 60 -22.46 24.49 -48.12
CA LYS A 60 -21.60 24.44 -49.30
C LYS A 60 -21.35 22.98 -49.67
N ASP A 61 -21.56 22.64 -50.94
CA ASP A 61 -21.32 21.29 -51.49
C ASP A 61 -22.02 20.14 -50.73
N GLY A 62 -23.24 20.39 -50.22
CA GLY A 62 -24.04 19.39 -49.50
C GLY A 62 -23.63 19.16 -48.04
N VAL A 63 -22.76 20.03 -47.50
CA VAL A 63 -22.33 20.02 -46.10
C VAL A 63 -22.70 21.36 -45.46
N THR A 64 -23.29 21.32 -44.26
CA THR A 64 -23.69 22.52 -43.53
C THR A 64 -22.85 22.67 -42.27
N ASP A 65 -22.17 23.80 -42.15
CA ASP A 65 -21.39 24.16 -40.95
C ASP A 65 -22.14 25.22 -40.14
N VAL A 66 -22.27 25.00 -38.83
CA VAL A 66 -22.90 25.94 -37.90
C VAL A 66 -22.10 26.01 -36.59
N LEU A 67 -21.90 27.23 -36.08
CA LEU A 67 -21.20 27.44 -34.81
C LEU A 67 -22.08 27.03 -33.62
N ILE A 68 -21.55 26.22 -32.71
CA ILE A 68 -22.23 25.85 -31.45
C ILE A 68 -22.09 27.02 -30.47
N PRO A 69 -23.16 27.50 -29.82
CA PRO A 69 -23.05 28.56 -28.82
C PRO A 69 -22.20 28.14 -27.60
N ASP A 70 -21.28 28.98 -27.17
CA ASP A 70 -20.42 28.70 -26.01
C ASP A 70 -21.23 28.47 -24.72
N SER A 71 -22.34 29.18 -24.53
CA SER A 71 -23.22 29.03 -23.36
C SER A 71 -23.87 27.65 -23.24
N VAL A 72 -24.11 26.94 -24.37
CA VAL A 72 -24.63 25.56 -24.31
C VAL A 72 -23.52 24.55 -24.02
N LEU A 73 -22.24 24.91 -24.25
CA LEU A 73 -21.06 24.13 -23.88
C LEU A 73 -20.60 24.38 -22.43
N GLU A 74 -21.06 25.44 -21.79
CA GLU A 74 -20.89 25.68 -20.34
C GLU A 74 -21.96 24.95 -19.53
N ASN A 75 -23.22 25.07 -19.98
CA ASN A 75 -24.41 24.50 -19.35
C ASN A 75 -24.48 24.75 -17.83
N GLY A 76 -24.19 25.97 -17.38
CA GLY A 76 -24.25 26.35 -15.97
C GLY A 76 -23.28 25.58 -15.07
N ASP A 77 -22.08 25.27 -15.56
CA ASP A 77 -21.05 24.49 -14.86
C ASP A 77 -21.52 23.09 -14.45
N ALA A 78 -22.31 22.44 -15.30
CA ALA A 78 -22.79 21.07 -15.08
C ALA A 78 -21.64 20.10 -14.80
N THR A 79 -21.73 19.36 -13.70
CA THR A 79 -20.69 18.41 -13.24
C THR A 79 -20.87 17.00 -13.82
N GLN A 80 -21.94 16.78 -14.58
CA GLN A 80 -22.27 15.50 -15.22
C GLN A 80 -22.35 15.67 -16.74
N ASN A 81 -22.02 14.62 -17.48
CA ASN A 81 -22.17 14.60 -18.94
C ASN A 81 -23.62 14.91 -19.33
N TYR A 82 -23.78 15.72 -20.37
CA TYR A 82 -25.10 16.18 -20.82
C TYR A 82 -25.19 16.13 -22.34
N SER A 83 -26.37 16.42 -22.88
CA SER A 83 -26.62 16.43 -24.32
C SER A 83 -27.09 17.79 -24.80
N ILE A 84 -26.57 18.22 -25.94
CA ILE A 84 -27.05 19.39 -26.67
C ILE A 84 -27.87 18.88 -27.86
N PHE A 85 -29.01 19.49 -28.11
CA PHE A 85 -29.89 19.19 -29.23
C PHE A 85 -29.84 20.34 -30.23
N ALA A 86 -29.51 20.02 -31.47
CA ALA A 86 -29.54 20.96 -32.60
C ALA A 86 -30.75 20.65 -33.47
N PHE A 87 -31.68 21.59 -33.55
CA PHE A 87 -32.92 21.49 -34.33
C PHE A 87 -32.75 22.29 -35.62
N VAL A 88 -32.77 21.60 -36.76
CA VAL A 88 -32.65 22.24 -38.07
C VAL A 88 -34.04 22.66 -38.53
N TYR A 89 -34.21 23.98 -38.66
CA TYR A 89 -35.46 24.60 -39.05
C TYR A 89 -35.44 24.94 -40.53
N ILE A 90 -36.42 24.40 -41.26
CA ILE A 90 -36.56 24.64 -42.71
C ILE A 90 -37.79 25.49 -42.93
N THR A 91 -37.60 26.60 -43.62
CA THR A 91 -38.65 27.58 -43.94
C THR A 91 -38.90 27.63 -45.44
N ASP A 92 -40.17 27.72 -45.81
CA ASP A 92 -40.64 28.11 -47.13
C ASP A 92 -41.46 29.42 -47.04
N ALA A 93 -41.96 29.91 -48.18
CA ALA A 93 -42.69 31.19 -48.25
C ALA A 93 -44.02 31.21 -47.49
N THR A 94 -44.47 30.08 -46.94
CA THR A 94 -45.80 29.90 -46.33
C THR A 94 -45.79 29.21 -44.97
N SER A 95 -44.69 28.52 -44.59
CA SER A 95 -44.55 27.88 -43.28
C SER A 95 -43.09 27.59 -42.92
N GLY A 96 -42.79 27.48 -41.62
CA GLY A 96 -41.52 26.95 -41.13
C GLY A 96 -41.77 25.83 -40.12
N LYS A 97 -40.99 24.75 -40.22
CA LYS A 97 -41.07 23.63 -39.28
C LYS A 97 -39.68 23.05 -39.00
N THR A 98 -39.49 22.56 -37.78
CA THR A 98 -38.31 21.77 -37.43
C THR A 98 -38.40 20.43 -38.14
N GLU A 99 -37.43 20.13 -39.01
CA GLU A 99 -37.48 18.94 -39.85
C GLU A 99 -36.44 17.88 -39.47
N TYR A 100 -35.30 18.30 -38.91
CA TYR A 100 -34.23 17.40 -38.50
C TYR A 100 -33.72 17.75 -37.11
N ARG A 101 -33.26 16.74 -36.36
CA ARG A 101 -32.75 16.87 -35.00
C ARG A 101 -31.45 16.11 -34.85
N ALA A 102 -30.42 16.76 -34.30
CA ALA A 102 -29.16 16.11 -33.95
C ALA A 102 -28.94 16.15 -32.43
N LYS A 103 -28.57 15.01 -31.83
CA LYS A 103 -28.10 14.93 -30.44
C LYS A 103 -26.57 14.96 -30.43
N LEU A 104 -26.01 15.86 -29.62
CA LEU A 104 -24.58 16.02 -29.41
C LEU A 104 -24.26 15.69 -27.96
N GLU A 105 -23.49 14.63 -27.74
CA GLU A 105 -23.06 14.24 -26.40
C GLU A 105 -21.85 15.06 -25.95
N VAL A 106 -21.94 15.66 -24.76
CA VAL A 106 -20.91 16.51 -24.16
C VAL A 106 -20.39 15.89 -22.86
N LYS A 107 -19.08 15.75 -22.76
CA LYS A 107 -18.36 15.26 -21.57
C LYS A 107 -18.07 16.43 -20.61
N ALA A 108 -18.53 16.32 -19.37
CA ALA A 108 -18.24 17.30 -18.35
C ALA A 108 -16.75 17.25 -17.96
N ARG A 109 -16.12 18.41 -17.79
CA ARG A 109 -14.72 18.56 -17.38
C ARG A 109 -14.52 19.84 -16.58
N PRO A 110 -13.48 19.97 -15.73
CA PRO A 110 -13.19 21.21 -15.01
C PRO A 110 -12.97 22.39 -15.98
N LYS A 111 -13.45 23.57 -15.59
CA LYS A 111 -13.26 24.83 -16.33
C LYS A 111 -11.76 25.08 -16.51
N PRO A 112 -11.25 25.19 -17.76
CA PRO A 112 -9.85 25.49 -18.00
C PRO A 112 -9.48 26.86 -17.41
N GLU A 113 -8.40 26.92 -16.63
CA GLU A 113 -7.82 28.20 -16.20
C GLU A 113 -7.22 28.88 -17.43
N VAL A 114 -7.81 30.00 -17.85
CA VAL A 114 -7.22 30.87 -18.88
C VAL A 114 -6.25 31.81 -18.18
N PRO A 115 -4.92 31.66 -18.35
CA PRO A 115 -3.95 32.54 -17.69
C PRO A 115 -3.91 33.85 -18.48
N GLY A 116 -4.46 34.93 -17.90
CA GLY A 116 -4.34 36.28 -18.46
C GLY A 116 -5.63 37.06 -18.71
N GLY A 117 -6.71 36.78 -17.98
CA GLY A 117 -7.89 37.66 -17.92
C GLY A 117 -7.63 38.86 -17.01
N GLY A 118 -6.76 39.78 -17.44
CA GLY A 118 -6.62 41.10 -16.83
C GLY A 118 -7.66 42.05 -17.40
N ASP A 119 -8.45 42.65 -16.52
CA ASP A 119 -9.43 43.69 -16.82
C ASP A 119 -8.85 44.77 -17.76
N ASN A 120 -9.37 44.86 -18.98
CA ASN A 120 -9.21 46.05 -19.82
C ASN A 120 -10.50 46.88 -19.74
N PRO A 121 -10.55 47.94 -18.92
CA PRO A 121 -11.76 48.74 -18.73
C PRO A 121 -12.12 49.65 -19.92
N ASP A 122 -11.42 49.59 -21.06
CA ASP A 122 -11.60 50.56 -22.17
C ASP A 122 -12.09 49.94 -23.51
N ILE A 123 -12.68 48.74 -23.50
CA ILE A 123 -13.30 48.13 -24.71
C ILE A 123 -14.53 48.90 -25.22
N PHE A 124 -15.24 49.61 -24.34
CA PHE A 124 -16.39 50.44 -24.73
C PHE A 124 -15.96 51.69 -25.50
N ARG A 125 -14.76 52.20 -25.26
CA ARG A 125 -14.25 53.41 -25.93
C ARG A 125 -13.82 53.13 -27.37
N GLU A 126 -13.25 51.95 -27.64
CA GLU A 126 -12.98 51.50 -29.01
C GLU A 126 -14.28 51.19 -29.79
N ALA A 127 -15.30 50.62 -29.15
CA ALA A 127 -16.61 50.39 -29.77
C ALA A 127 -17.35 51.71 -30.10
N VAL A 128 -17.31 52.71 -29.22
CA VAL A 128 -17.93 54.03 -29.45
C VAL A 128 -17.18 54.83 -30.53
N LEU A 129 -15.85 54.72 -30.61
CA LEU A 129 -15.06 55.34 -31.69
C LEU A 129 -15.46 54.79 -33.08
N GLU A 130 -15.73 53.49 -33.18
CA GLU A 130 -16.08 52.88 -34.47
C GLU A 130 -17.55 53.13 -34.86
N VAL A 131 -18.45 53.29 -33.87
CA VAL A 131 -19.81 53.81 -34.10
C VAL A 131 -19.78 55.26 -34.55
N ARG A 132 -18.91 56.11 -33.98
CA ARG A 132 -18.76 57.50 -34.41
C ARG A 132 -18.24 57.60 -35.85
N LYS A 133 -17.27 56.79 -36.26
CA LYS A 133 -16.83 56.71 -37.68
C LYS A 133 -17.96 56.28 -38.64
N SER A 134 -18.89 55.45 -38.17
CA SER A 134 -20.06 55.03 -38.98
C SER A 134 -21.11 56.15 -39.07
N ALA A 135 -21.29 56.96 -38.03
CA ALA A 135 -22.15 58.13 -38.06
C ALA A 135 -21.60 59.24 -38.98
N GLU A 136 -20.29 59.49 -38.97
CA GLU A 136 -19.63 60.44 -39.89
C GLU A 136 -19.82 60.04 -41.37
N LYS A 137 -19.79 58.74 -41.68
CA LYS A 137 -20.09 58.24 -43.04
C LYS A 137 -21.55 58.43 -43.46
N ALA A 138 -22.49 58.41 -42.52
CA ALA A 138 -23.91 58.65 -42.80
C ALA A 138 -24.20 60.14 -43.07
N GLU A 139 -23.51 61.04 -42.36
CA GLU A 139 -23.61 62.49 -42.57
C GLU A 139 -23.02 62.93 -43.92
N GLU A 140 -21.92 62.30 -44.35
CA GLU A 140 -21.34 62.52 -45.68
C GLU A 140 -22.27 62.05 -46.81
N ALA A 141 -23.00 60.94 -46.62
CA ALA A 141 -23.98 60.45 -47.58
C ALA A 141 -25.20 61.39 -47.72
N GLN A 142 -25.63 62.04 -46.62
CA GLN A 142 -26.67 63.07 -46.66
C GLN A 142 -26.21 64.32 -47.46
N LYS A 143 -24.97 64.79 -47.22
CA LYS A 143 -24.41 65.93 -47.97
C LYS A 143 -24.37 65.68 -49.47
N GLN A 144 -24.00 64.46 -49.88
CA GLN A 144 -23.98 64.10 -51.30
C GLN A 144 -25.38 64.04 -51.94
N ALA A 145 -26.42 63.69 -51.18
CA ALA A 145 -27.80 63.66 -51.66
C ALA A 145 -28.39 65.08 -51.83
N GLU A 146 -28.15 66.00 -50.88
CA GLU A 146 -28.59 67.40 -50.97
C GLU A 146 -27.95 68.16 -52.14
N GLY A 147 -26.64 67.98 -52.36
CA GLY A 147 -25.94 68.61 -53.48
C GLY A 147 -26.45 68.17 -54.86
N TRP A 148 -27.11 67.00 -54.94
CA TRP A 148 -27.71 66.51 -56.19
C TRP A 148 -29.07 67.17 -56.51
N ALA A 149 -29.83 67.57 -55.49
CA ALA A 149 -31.18 68.09 -55.63
C ALA A 149 -31.25 69.63 -55.71
N HIS A 150 -30.33 70.33 -55.02
CA HIS A 150 -30.44 71.78 -54.82
C HIS A 150 -29.16 72.58 -55.18
N GLY A 151 -28.07 71.90 -55.56
CA GLY A 151 -26.75 72.51 -55.74
C GLY A 151 -26.14 72.96 -54.40
N ARG A 152 -24.80 72.89 -54.27
CA ARG A 152 -24.11 73.29 -53.04
C ARG A 152 -22.77 73.97 -53.35
N GLU A 153 -22.50 75.08 -52.68
CA GLU A 153 -21.35 75.97 -52.91
C GLU A 153 -20.00 75.36 -52.43
N ASP A 154 -20.04 74.36 -51.54
CA ASP A 154 -18.88 73.62 -51.01
C ASP A 154 -18.46 72.41 -51.87
N LEU A 155 -19.19 72.10 -52.95
CA LEU A 155 -18.91 71.01 -53.90
C LEU A 155 -18.80 71.57 -55.34
N PRO A 156 -17.61 72.03 -55.77
CA PRO A 156 -17.43 72.77 -57.02
C PRO A 156 -17.86 72.01 -58.29
N GLU A 157 -17.84 70.68 -58.27
CA GLU A 157 -18.27 69.84 -59.39
C GLU A 157 -19.80 69.80 -59.59
N ARG A 158 -20.59 70.35 -58.63
CA ARG A 158 -22.06 70.27 -58.59
C ARG A 158 -22.71 71.56 -58.05
N ALA A 159 -22.09 72.71 -58.36
CA ALA A 159 -22.51 74.02 -57.87
C ALA A 159 -23.75 74.60 -58.58
N GLU A 160 -24.15 74.05 -59.73
CA GLU A 160 -25.27 74.59 -60.52
C GLU A 160 -26.60 73.90 -60.18
N ASP A 161 -27.61 74.73 -59.86
CA ASP A 161 -28.99 74.31 -59.61
C ASP A 161 -29.67 73.90 -60.92
N ASN A 162 -29.70 72.60 -61.17
CA ASN A 162 -30.33 71.98 -62.34
C ASN A 162 -31.83 72.32 -62.48
N ALA A 163 -32.53 72.72 -61.41
CA ALA A 163 -33.94 73.12 -61.48
C ALA A 163 -34.12 74.51 -62.12
N LYS A 164 -33.10 75.38 -62.05
CA LYS A 164 -33.12 76.76 -62.56
C LYS A 164 -32.82 76.83 -64.07
N TYR A 165 -32.03 75.89 -64.60
CA TYR A 165 -31.68 75.78 -66.02
C TYR A 165 -32.92 75.56 -66.93
N TYR A 166 -33.92 74.81 -66.49
CA TYR A 166 -35.14 74.57 -67.26
C TYR A 166 -36.20 75.68 -67.14
N CYS A 167 -36.18 76.47 -66.06
CA CYS A 167 -37.09 77.61 -65.87
C CYS A 167 -36.72 78.83 -66.76
N GLY A 168 -35.44 78.98 -67.12
CA GLY A 168 -34.94 80.08 -67.95
C GLY A 168 -35.45 80.10 -69.40
N LYS A 169 -35.86 78.96 -69.97
CA LYS A 169 -36.36 78.89 -71.37
C LYS A 169 -37.78 79.43 -71.58
N ALA A 170 -38.61 79.56 -70.54
CA ALA A 170 -39.99 80.02 -70.70
C ALA A 170 -40.14 81.56 -70.64
N SER A 171 -39.10 82.27 -70.19
CA SER A 171 -39.08 83.74 -70.05
C SER A 171 -38.68 84.48 -71.34
N GLU A 172 -38.07 83.79 -72.31
CA GLU A 172 -37.64 84.40 -73.58
C GLU A 172 -38.80 84.76 -74.54
N ASP A 173 -40.01 84.24 -74.35
CA ASP A 173 -41.21 84.55 -75.17
C ASP A 173 -41.95 85.84 -74.75
N ALA A 174 -41.46 86.57 -73.75
CA ALA A 174 -42.00 87.86 -73.30
C ALA A 174 -42.20 88.94 -74.39
N LYS A 175 -41.76 88.79 -75.64
CA LYS A 175 -41.39 89.96 -76.44
C LYS A 175 -42.13 90.20 -77.75
N LYS A 176 -43.19 89.44 -78.10
CA LYS A 176 -43.83 89.55 -79.44
C LYS A 176 -45.23 90.18 -79.57
N THR A 177 -46.10 90.26 -78.56
CA THR A 177 -47.49 90.79 -78.76
C THR A 177 -47.76 92.15 -78.11
N ALA A 178 -46.70 92.83 -77.65
CA ALA A 178 -46.73 94.27 -77.42
C ALA A 178 -46.99 95.08 -78.73
N GLU A 179 -47.09 94.42 -79.90
CA GLU A 179 -47.33 94.99 -81.23
C GLU A 179 -48.81 95.12 -81.65
N ASP A 180 -49.79 94.45 -81.01
CA ASP A 180 -51.23 94.67 -81.35
C ASP A 180 -51.83 95.90 -80.64
N ARG A 181 -51.06 96.51 -79.74
CA ARG A 181 -51.36 97.82 -79.18
C ARG A 181 -51.19 98.87 -80.27
N LYS A 182 -52.15 99.01 -81.20
CA LYS A 182 -52.50 100.30 -81.80
C LYS A 182 -53.62 100.34 -82.83
N GLU A 183 -54.23 99.24 -83.26
CA GLU A 183 -55.32 99.37 -84.23
C GLU A 183 -56.68 99.40 -83.51
N VAL A 184 -57.25 100.55 -83.15
CA VAL A 184 -57.92 101.52 -84.04
C VAL A 184 -59.14 100.98 -84.78
N GLU A 185 -59.35 99.67 -84.96
CA GLU A 185 -60.46 99.20 -85.79
C GLU A 185 -61.63 98.64 -84.98
N ARG A 186 -62.35 99.53 -84.28
CA ARG A 186 -63.83 99.59 -84.24
C ARG A 186 -64.40 99.84 -82.85
N LEU A 187 -64.84 101.06 -82.64
CA LEU A 187 -66.11 101.35 -81.94
C LEU A 187 -67.30 101.33 -82.94
N VAL A 188 -67.21 100.64 -84.09
CA VAL A 188 -68.15 100.81 -85.23
C VAL A 188 -68.40 99.49 -86.00
N GLU A 189 -69.36 98.68 -85.56
CA GLU A 189 -70.56 98.07 -86.25
C GLU A 189 -71.16 97.13 -85.18
N SER A 190 -72.37 97.27 -84.64
CA SER A 190 -73.68 97.50 -85.24
C SER A 190 -74.60 98.08 -84.14
N VAL A 191 -75.50 99.07 -84.27
CA VAL A 191 -76.28 99.58 -85.39
C VAL A 191 -76.80 98.49 -86.33
N SER A 192 -78.05 98.09 -86.12
CA SER A 192 -79.14 98.60 -86.98
C SER A 192 -79.71 99.87 -86.30
N GLY A 193 -79.99 101.05 -86.87
CA GLY A 193 -79.73 101.78 -88.11
C GLY A 193 -79.76 103.30 -87.77
N ILE A 194 -78.91 104.14 -88.41
CA ILE A 194 -79.16 105.49 -89.01
C ILE A 194 -80.38 106.29 -88.45
N ASP A 195 -80.36 107.54 -87.94
CA ASP A 195 -79.78 108.80 -88.48
C ASP A 195 -79.73 109.95 -87.42
N GLU A 196 -78.67 110.76 -87.55
CA GLU A 196 -78.57 112.23 -87.38
C GLU A 196 -79.06 112.94 -86.09
N GLN A 197 -78.16 113.43 -85.24
CA GLN A 197 -77.43 114.70 -85.37
C GLN A 197 -78.30 115.99 -85.37
N VAL A 198 -77.98 116.83 -84.38
CA VAL A 198 -77.86 118.29 -84.53
C VAL A 198 -79.18 119.03 -84.71
N THR A 199 -79.70 119.61 -83.62
CA THR A 199 -79.89 121.07 -83.51
C THR A 199 -80.12 121.35 -82.02
N LYS A 200 -79.05 121.47 -81.24
CA LYS A 200 -78.42 122.79 -81.10
C LYS A 200 -79.46 123.74 -80.49
N VAL A 201 -79.62 123.66 -79.18
CA VAL A 201 -78.78 124.53 -78.33
C VAL A 201 -78.85 125.95 -78.91
N GLU A 202 -79.98 126.65 -78.74
CA GLU A 202 -80.02 127.71 -77.71
C GLU A 202 -81.15 128.76 -77.82
N GLU A 203 -81.83 129.00 -78.94
CA GLU A 203 -82.25 130.39 -79.12
C GLU A 203 -83.77 130.67 -79.23
N LEU A 204 -84.22 131.63 -78.37
CA LEU A 204 -85.16 132.73 -78.69
C LEU A 204 -86.55 132.78 -77.99
N SER A 205 -86.55 132.81 -76.65
CA SER A 205 -87.17 133.85 -75.77
C SER A 205 -88.27 134.79 -76.34
N LYS A 206 -89.43 134.91 -75.63
CA LYS A 206 -90.35 136.10 -75.39
C LYS A 206 -91.88 135.99 -75.66
N ASN A 207 -92.64 136.61 -74.74
CA ASN A 207 -93.95 137.34 -74.85
C ASN A 207 -95.27 136.54 -75.04
N ALA A 208 -96.49 136.82 -74.51
CA ALA A 208 -97.13 137.60 -73.41
C ALA A 208 -98.43 138.37 -73.87
N GLN A 209 -99.56 138.23 -73.10
CA GLN A 209 -100.55 139.26 -72.61
C GLN A 209 -102.03 139.42 -73.16
N GLU A 210 -102.92 139.90 -72.23
CA GLU A 210 -104.30 140.56 -72.29
C GLU A 210 -105.63 139.75 -72.10
N ALA A 211 -106.80 140.38 -71.78
CA ALA A 211 -107.38 140.89 -70.50
C ALA A 211 -108.67 141.78 -70.70
N ALA A 212 -109.47 141.99 -69.62
CA ALA A 212 -110.42 143.11 -69.31
C ALA A 212 -111.88 143.16 -69.86
N THR A 213 -112.90 142.99 -68.98
CA THR A 213 -114.27 143.61 -68.97
C THR A 213 -115.13 143.03 -67.80
N GLN A 214 -115.94 143.82 -67.09
CA GLN A 214 -117.16 143.39 -66.34
C GLN A 214 -117.13 142.68 -64.95
N ALA A 215 -116.20 142.87 -64.03
CA ALA A 215 -116.23 143.92 -63.01
C ALA A 215 -117.54 144.32 -62.22
N GLY A 216 -118.77 143.83 -62.47
CA GLY A 216 -120.02 144.36 -61.84
C GLY A 216 -120.63 143.57 -60.66
N THR A 217 -120.54 142.24 -60.67
CA THR A 217 -121.12 141.36 -59.63
C THR A 217 -120.24 141.24 -58.37
N SER A 218 -119.07 141.90 -58.37
CA SER A 218 -118.04 141.77 -57.34
C SER A 218 -118.36 142.48 -56.00
N ALA A 219 -119.43 143.26 -55.89
CA ALA A 219 -119.69 144.03 -54.66
C ALA A 219 -120.31 143.22 -53.50
N GLY A 220 -121.14 142.21 -53.77
CA GLY A 220 -121.75 141.36 -52.71
C GLY A 220 -120.86 140.21 -52.22
N GLN A 221 -119.94 139.73 -53.07
CA GLN A 221 -118.96 138.71 -52.67
C GLN A 221 -117.79 139.30 -51.87
N ALA A 222 -117.51 140.59 -52.03
CA ALA A 222 -116.41 141.25 -51.31
C ALA A 222 -116.55 141.17 -49.77
N GLU A 223 -117.77 141.22 -49.22
CA GLU A 223 -117.96 141.18 -47.76
C GLU A 223 -117.85 139.76 -47.17
N LEU A 224 -118.25 138.72 -47.92
CA LEU A 224 -118.06 137.32 -47.50
C LEU A 224 -116.58 136.87 -47.55
N HIS A 225 -115.80 137.39 -48.48
CA HIS A 225 -114.37 137.07 -48.55
C HIS A 225 -113.54 137.72 -47.43
N LYS A 226 -114.00 138.84 -46.86
CA LYS A 226 -113.32 139.51 -45.75
C LYS A 226 -113.35 138.68 -44.46
N GLN A 227 -114.49 138.09 -44.09
CA GLN A 227 -114.61 137.25 -42.88
C GLN A 227 -113.81 135.92 -42.97
N ALA A 228 -113.67 135.35 -44.17
CA ALA A 228 -112.86 134.14 -44.36
C ALA A 228 -111.34 134.41 -44.18
N ALA A 229 -110.87 135.58 -44.59
CA ALA A 229 -109.47 135.96 -44.46
C ALA A 229 -109.05 136.21 -42.99
N GLU A 230 -109.93 136.78 -42.17
CA GLU A 230 -109.65 137.03 -40.75
C GLU A 230 -109.50 135.71 -39.95
N THR A 231 -110.26 134.66 -40.29
CA THR A 231 -110.16 133.35 -39.63
C THR A 231 -108.85 132.61 -39.95
N ALA A 232 -108.35 132.72 -41.18
CA ALA A 232 -107.10 132.08 -41.60
C ALA A 232 -105.86 132.68 -40.91
N SER A 233 -105.88 133.98 -40.60
CA SER A 233 -104.76 134.66 -39.93
C SER A 233 -104.55 134.17 -38.49
N SER A 234 -105.62 133.89 -37.75
CA SER A 234 -105.52 133.42 -36.36
C SER A 234 -104.95 131.99 -36.27
N ALA A 235 -105.31 131.11 -37.21
CA ALA A 235 -104.81 129.73 -37.24
C ALA A 235 -103.29 129.66 -37.51
N ALA A 236 -102.77 130.54 -38.37
CA ALA A 236 -101.33 130.62 -38.64
C ALA A 236 -100.51 131.07 -37.41
N GLN A 237 -101.08 131.90 -36.54
CA GLN A 237 -100.42 132.36 -35.31
C GLN A 237 -100.29 131.24 -34.27
N THR A 238 -101.27 130.34 -34.15
CA THR A 238 -101.21 129.20 -33.21
C THR A 238 -100.14 128.18 -33.59
N ALA A 239 -100.03 127.82 -34.87
CA ALA A 239 -99.02 126.86 -35.34
C ALA A 239 -97.57 127.34 -35.12
N ALA A 240 -97.34 128.66 -35.16
CA ALA A 240 -96.03 129.23 -34.88
C ALA A 240 -95.61 129.07 -33.40
N GLN A 241 -96.55 129.10 -32.45
CA GLN A 241 -96.26 128.90 -31.01
C GLN A 241 -95.94 127.43 -30.66
N GLU A 242 -96.60 126.46 -31.30
CA GLU A 242 -96.33 125.04 -31.08
C GLU A 242 -94.90 124.67 -31.53
N THR A 243 -94.43 125.22 -32.66
CA THR A 243 -93.09 124.97 -33.20
C THR A 243 -91.95 125.42 -32.26
N GLU A 244 -92.12 126.54 -31.55
CA GLU A 244 -91.11 127.03 -30.59
C GLU A 244 -91.02 126.12 -29.35
N THR A 245 -92.14 125.48 -28.99
CA THR A 245 -92.20 124.53 -27.85
C THR A 245 -91.42 123.25 -28.17
N ASP A 246 -91.59 122.70 -29.38
CA ASP A 246 -90.86 121.52 -29.85
C ASP A 246 -89.34 121.75 -29.92
N ARG A 247 -88.91 122.94 -30.36
CA ARG A 247 -87.49 123.32 -30.40
C ARG A 247 -86.82 123.22 -29.03
N THR A 248 -87.54 123.62 -27.98
CA THR A 248 -87.02 123.60 -26.61
C THR A 248 -86.89 122.17 -26.06
N ALA A 249 -87.82 121.28 -26.41
CA ALA A 249 -87.77 119.87 -26.01
C ALA A 249 -86.62 119.10 -26.65
N VAL A 250 -86.32 119.36 -27.94
CA VAL A 250 -85.21 118.72 -28.66
C VAL A 250 -83.86 119.07 -28.04
N GLU A 251 -83.66 120.32 -27.64
CA GLU A 251 -82.35 120.75 -27.12
C GLU A 251 -82.07 120.21 -25.71
N LYS A 252 -83.12 119.97 -24.91
CA LYS A 252 -83.00 119.21 -23.67
C LYS A 252 -82.60 117.75 -23.93
N ALA A 253 -83.22 117.08 -24.90
CA ALA A 253 -82.91 115.69 -25.23
C ALA A 253 -81.46 115.50 -25.71
N LYS A 254 -80.93 116.46 -26.48
CA LYS A 254 -79.53 116.48 -26.91
C LYS A 254 -78.56 116.50 -25.73
N THR A 255 -78.83 117.32 -24.73
CA THR A 255 -78.00 117.43 -23.51
C THR A 255 -78.01 116.11 -22.71
N ASP A 256 -79.17 115.45 -22.61
CA ASP A 256 -79.31 114.15 -21.92
C ASP A 256 -78.50 113.03 -22.63
N VAL A 257 -78.43 113.04 -23.97
CA VAL A 257 -77.62 112.08 -24.76
C VAL A 257 -76.12 112.28 -24.57
N GLU A 258 -75.65 113.54 -24.54
CA GLU A 258 -74.22 113.85 -24.32
C GLU A 258 -73.74 113.35 -22.95
N SER A 259 -74.59 113.48 -21.92
CA SER A 259 -74.32 112.94 -20.58
C SER A 259 -74.22 111.41 -20.56
N LEU A 260 -75.16 110.71 -21.22
CA LEU A 260 -75.15 109.25 -21.35
C LEU A 260 -73.89 108.74 -22.06
N ASN A 261 -73.47 109.40 -23.13
CA ASN A 261 -72.27 109.01 -23.88
C ASN A 261 -71.00 109.07 -23.00
N THR A 262 -70.90 110.12 -22.16
CA THR A 262 -69.80 110.26 -21.20
C THR A 262 -69.80 109.14 -20.16
N GLN A 263 -70.98 108.71 -19.68
CA GLN A 263 -71.09 107.60 -18.73
C GLN A 263 -70.72 106.25 -19.35
N VAL A 264 -71.13 106.00 -20.60
CA VAL A 264 -70.77 104.77 -21.33
C VAL A 264 -69.26 104.66 -21.51
N GLN A 265 -68.59 105.76 -21.84
CA GLN A 265 -67.14 105.79 -21.99
C GLN A 265 -66.41 105.43 -20.68
N LYS A 266 -66.84 106.02 -19.55
CA LYS A 266 -66.30 105.67 -18.22
C LYS A 266 -66.53 104.20 -17.86
N ASN A 267 -67.71 103.67 -18.17
CA ASN A 267 -68.01 102.25 -17.93
C ASN A 267 -67.12 101.34 -18.78
N LYS A 268 -66.90 101.69 -20.06
CA LYS A 268 -66.00 100.96 -20.94
C LYS A 268 -64.57 100.93 -20.38
N GLU A 269 -64.04 102.07 -19.96
CA GLU A 269 -62.69 102.16 -19.37
C GLU A 269 -62.55 101.31 -18.09
N SER A 270 -63.58 101.30 -17.24
CA SER A 270 -63.62 100.46 -16.04
C SER A 270 -63.65 98.96 -16.35
N VAL A 271 -64.45 98.55 -17.35
CA VAL A 271 -64.53 97.15 -17.81
C VAL A 271 -63.21 96.71 -18.44
N ASP A 272 -62.61 97.53 -19.30
CA ASP A 272 -61.32 97.24 -19.93
C ASP A 272 -60.22 97.09 -18.86
N LYS A 273 -60.21 97.96 -17.84
CA LYS A 273 -59.29 97.85 -16.70
C LYS A 273 -59.51 96.56 -15.90
N THR A 274 -60.77 96.21 -15.63
CA THR A 274 -61.11 94.97 -14.91
C THR A 274 -60.68 93.72 -15.69
N ALA A 275 -60.86 93.71 -17.01
CA ALA A 275 -60.45 92.59 -17.86
C ALA A 275 -58.92 92.43 -17.89
N GLN A 276 -58.17 93.54 -17.93
CA GLN A 276 -56.70 93.52 -17.84
C GLN A 276 -56.22 92.99 -16.48
N ASP A 277 -56.81 93.47 -15.38
CA ASP A 277 -56.45 93.03 -14.04
C ASP A 277 -56.78 91.55 -13.81
N PHE A 278 -57.90 91.07 -14.36
CA PHE A 278 -58.24 89.64 -14.36
C PHE A 278 -57.20 88.80 -15.11
N ASN A 279 -56.78 89.23 -16.31
CA ASN A 279 -55.78 88.50 -17.10
C ASN A 279 -54.42 88.46 -16.38
N LEU A 280 -53.97 89.58 -15.80
CA LEU A 280 -52.77 89.65 -14.97
C LEU A 280 -52.85 88.70 -13.77
N THR A 281 -54.00 88.70 -13.07
CA THR A 281 -54.24 87.82 -11.92
C THR A 281 -54.21 86.34 -12.33
N ALA A 282 -54.81 85.99 -13.48
CA ALA A 282 -54.81 84.62 -14.00
C ALA A 282 -53.40 84.15 -14.40
N GLN A 283 -52.61 85.03 -15.03
CA GLN A 283 -51.22 84.74 -15.38
C GLN A 283 -50.35 84.55 -14.13
N GLN A 284 -50.53 85.39 -13.11
CA GLN A 284 -49.82 85.24 -11.83
C GLN A 284 -50.22 83.92 -11.14
N ALA A 285 -51.51 83.59 -11.09
CA ALA A 285 -51.97 82.33 -10.49
C ALA A 285 -51.39 81.10 -11.21
N LEU A 286 -51.29 81.13 -12.55
CA LEU A 286 -50.66 80.05 -13.32
C LEU A 286 -49.16 79.92 -12.99
N ALA A 287 -48.45 81.04 -12.88
CA ALA A 287 -47.04 81.06 -12.48
C ALA A 287 -46.85 80.51 -11.05
N ASP A 288 -47.70 80.91 -10.11
CA ASP A 288 -47.66 80.44 -8.72
C ASP A 288 -47.90 78.93 -8.63
N VAL A 289 -48.86 78.40 -9.39
CA VAL A 289 -49.14 76.95 -9.47
C VAL A 289 -47.95 76.20 -10.08
N ASN A 290 -47.35 76.72 -11.15
CA ASN A 290 -46.18 76.10 -11.77
C ASN A 290 -44.99 76.07 -10.79
N ASN A 291 -44.71 77.19 -10.11
CA ASN A 291 -43.65 77.29 -9.11
C ASN A 291 -43.89 76.35 -7.92
N ALA A 292 -45.14 76.25 -7.44
CA ALA A 292 -45.51 75.32 -6.38
C ALA A 292 -45.36 73.86 -6.81
N GLY A 293 -45.76 73.52 -8.05
CA GLY A 293 -45.58 72.20 -8.64
C GLY A 293 -44.11 71.81 -8.74
N GLN A 294 -43.26 72.70 -9.27
CA GLN A 294 -41.82 72.51 -9.35
C GLN A 294 -41.20 72.31 -7.96
N THR A 295 -41.52 73.18 -7.00
CA THR A 295 -41.04 73.07 -5.61
C THR A 295 -41.43 71.72 -5.00
N GLN A 296 -42.64 71.23 -5.28
CA GLN A 296 -43.07 69.92 -4.79
C GLN A 296 -42.29 68.78 -5.43
N THR A 297 -42.03 68.83 -6.73
CA THR A 297 -41.21 67.84 -7.44
C THR A 297 -39.79 67.77 -6.87
N GLU A 298 -39.15 68.92 -6.65
CA GLU A 298 -37.80 69.01 -6.08
C GLU A 298 -37.76 68.45 -4.64
N ARG A 299 -38.78 68.73 -3.83
CA ARG A 299 -38.91 68.15 -2.48
C ARG A 299 -39.05 66.63 -2.51
N VAL A 300 -39.88 66.10 -3.41
CA VAL A 300 -40.09 64.66 -3.55
C VAL A 300 -38.82 63.97 -4.04
N GLN A 301 -38.12 64.54 -5.03
CA GLN A 301 -36.84 64.02 -5.50
C GLN A 301 -35.80 64.00 -4.39
N SER A 302 -35.64 65.11 -3.66
CA SER A 302 -34.69 65.22 -2.55
C SER A 302 -34.99 64.18 -1.45
N ALA A 303 -36.26 64.06 -1.05
CA ALA A 303 -36.67 63.06 -0.06
C ALA A 303 -36.43 61.62 -0.54
N GLY A 304 -36.68 61.35 -1.84
CA GLY A 304 -36.38 60.07 -2.47
C GLY A 304 -34.90 59.74 -2.46
N THR A 305 -34.04 60.69 -2.83
CA THR A 305 -32.58 60.54 -2.78
C THR A 305 -32.09 60.27 -1.36
N THR A 306 -32.54 61.05 -0.37
CA THR A 306 -32.17 60.83 1.03
C THR A 306 -32.63 59.47 1.55
N ALA A 307 -33.81 59.00 1.14
CA ALA A 307 -34.28 57.66 1.53
C ALA A 307 -33.39 56.54 0.95
N VAL A 308 -32.97 56.66 -0.31
CA VAL A 308 -32.05 55.70 -0.95
C VAL A 308 -30.69 55.70 -0.24
N GLU A 309 -30.10 56.88 0.00
CA GLU A 309 -28.82 56.99 0.71
C GLU A 309 -28.87 56.38 2.12
N ASN A 310 -29.97 56.59 2.85
CA ASN A 310 -30.16 55.99 4.17
C ASN A 310 -30.24 54.45 4.10
N ILE A 311 -30.91 53.90 3.09
CA ILE A 311 -30.99 52.45 2.87
C ILE A 311 -29.61 51.89 2.53
N GLU A 312 -28.87 52.53 1.62
CA GLU A 312 -27.51 52.11 1.26
C GLU A 312 -26.57 52.16 2.46
N ASN A 313 -26.63 53.21 3.28
CA ASN A 313 -25.83 53.33 4.50
C ASN A 313 -26.18 52.25 5.53
N ALA A 314 -27.47 51.95 5.72
CA ALA A 314 -27.92 50.89 6.61
C ALA A 314 -27.47 49.50 6.11
N GLN A 315 -27.61 49.24 4.81
CA GLN A 315 -27.16 48.01 4.18
C GLN A 315 -25.64 47.84 4.34
N ASN A 316 -24.85 48.87 4.03
CA ASN A 316 -23.39 48.84 4.19
C ASN A 316 -22.98 48.58 5.65
N THR A 317 -23.70 49.17 6.61
CA THR A 317 -23.45 48.94 8.04
C THR A 317 -23.75 47.49 8.43
N ALA A 318 -24.87 46.94 7.96
CA ALA A 318 -25.23 45.53 8.20
C ALA A 318 -24.22 44.56 7.57
N THR A 319 -23.79 44.80 6.33
CA THR A 319 -22.78 43.98 5.65
C THR A 319 -21.45 44.00 6.40
N ARG A 320 -20.98 45.17 6.86
CA ARG A 320 -19.76 45.26 7.67
C ARG A 320 -19.85 44.52 8.99
N ALA A 321 -21.01 44.58 9.67
CA ALA A 321 -21.22 43.86 10.92
C ALA A 321 -21.16 42.33 10.70
N VAL A 322 -21.76 41.84 9.62
CA VAL A 322 -21.72 40.41 9.24
C VAL A 322 -20.30 39.97 8.90
N GLU A 323 -19.56 40.71 8.08
CA GLU A 323 -18.17 40.38 7.73
C GLU A 323 -17.24 40.42 8.95
N THR A 324 -17.46 41.36 9.88
CA THR A 324 -16.72 41.42 11.14
C THR A 324 -17.00 40.20 12.00
N ALA A 325 -18.28 39.85 12.23
CA ALA A 325 -18.67 38.68 13.00
C ALA A 325 -18.13 37.37 12.38
N LYS A 326 -18.16 37.26 11.05
CA LYS A 326 -17.59 36.13 10.31
C LYS A 326 -16.08 36.01 10.54
N THR A 327 -15.36 37.12 10.49
CA THR A 327 -13.91 37.16 10.73
C THR A 327 -13.57 36.75 12.16
N GLU A 328 -14.32 37.25 13.15
CA GLU A 328 -14.11 36.89 14.55
C GLU A 328 -14.41 35.41 14.83
N ALA A 329 -15.49 34.87 14.24
CA ALA A 329 -15.82 33.44 14.33
C ALA A 329 -14.71 32.56 13.73
N ILE A 330 -14.16 32.93 12.57
CA ILE A 330 -13.04 32.20 11.95
C ILE A 330 -11.80 32.23 12.86
N LYS A 331 -11.45 33.38 13.44
CA LYS A 331 -10.31 33.51 14.36
C LYS A 331 -10.48 32.66 15.62
N ALA A 332 -11.68 32.62 16.19
CA ALA A 332 -11.99 31.79 17.36
C ALA A 332 -11.79 30.30 17.04
N VAL A 333 -12.33 29.82 15.91
CA VAL A 333 -12.17 28.44 15.45
C VAL A 333 -10.70 28.09 15.18
N GLN A 334 -9.94 28.97 14.53
CA GLN A 334 -8.53 28.75 14.27
C GLN A 334 -7.69 28.70 15.55
N THR A 335 -7.99 29.57 16.52
CA THR A 335 -7.32 29.59 17.83
C THR A 335 -7.58 28.29 18.57
N GLU A 336 -8.84 27.87 18.66
CA GLU A 336 -9.22 26.62 19.34
C GLU A 336 -8.63 25.39 18.61
N GLY A 337 -8.66 25.36 17.28
CA GLY A 337 -8.03 24.30 16.49
C GLY A 337 -6.52 24.20 16.71
N THR A 338 -5.84 25.34 16.89
CA THR A 338 -4.40 25.39 17.23
C THR A 338 -4.16 24.82 18.64
N THR A 339 -4.98 25.22 19.62
CA THR A 339 -4.92 24.70 21.00
C THR A 339 -5.11 23.19 21.06
N GLN A 340 -6.15 22.66 20.37
CA GLN A 340 -6.42 21.23 20.32
C GLN A 340 -5.28 20.45 19.65
N THR A 341 -4.73 20.97 18.56
CA THR A 341 -3.57 20.37 17.89
C THR A 341 -2.36 20.33 18.82
N GLY A 342 -2.12 21.40 19.59
CA GLY A 342 -1.07 21.44 20.60
C GLY A 342 -1.25 20.40 21.71
N ASN A 343 -2.48 20.25 22.23
CA ASN A 343 -2.81 19.26 23.25
C ASN A 343 -2.60 17.81 22.75
N VAL A 344 -3.06 17.51 21.53
CA VAL A 344 -2.87 16.18 20.90
C VAL A 344 -1.39 15.90 20.67
N THR A 345 -0.61 16.90 20.22
CA THR A 345 0.83 16.75 20.01
C THR A 345 1.56 16.48 21.32
N ALA A 346 1.24 17.22 22.39
CA ALA A 346 1.85 17.04 23.71
C ALA A 346 1.52 15.66 24.30
N GLU A 347 0.28 15.19 24.15
CA GLU A 347 -0.11 13.85 24.60
C GLU A 347 0.55 12.74 23.75
N GLY A 348 0.68 12.95 22.45
CA GLY A 348 1.45 12.07 21.56
C GLY A 348 2.91 11.93 21.99
N GLN A 349 3.56 13.04 22.38
CA GLN A 349 4.92 13.02 22.91
C GLN A 349 5.04 12.20 24.21
N LYS A 350 4.09 12.36 25.14
CA LYS A 350 4.07 11.55 26.38
C LYS A 350 3.92 10.06 26.10
N GLN A 351 3.04 9.68 25.17
CA GLN A 351 2.85 8.29 24.80
C GLN A 351 4.10 7.69 24.14
N VAL A 352 4.76 8.44 23.26
CA VAL A 352 6.04 8.03 22.67
C VAL A 352 7.10 7.81 23.75
N GLN A 353 7.19 8.73 24.73
CA GLN A 353 8.14 8.62 25.82
C GLN A 353 7.83 7.42 26.74
N ALA A 354 6.56 7.16 27.03
CA ALA A 354 6.14 5.98 27.78
C ALA A 354 6.50 4.67 27.06
N VAL A 355 6.31 4.61 25.73
CA VAL A 355 6.71 3.46 24.91
C VAL A 355 8.23 3.30 24.89
N GLN A 356 9.00 4.39 24.83
CA GLN A 356 10.46 4.35 24.88
C GLN A 356 10.97 3.85 26.24
N THR A 357 10.37 4.30 27.35
CA THR A 357 10.69 3.81 28.69
C THR A 357 10.37 2.33 28.83
N ALA A 358 9.17 1.89 28.41
CA ALA A 358 8.81 0.48 28.41
C ALA A 358 9.75 -0.37 27.52
N ALA A 359 10.21 0.17 26.39
CA ALA A 359 11.19 -0.50 25.55
C ALA A 359 12.56 -0.65 26.24
N GLN A 360 12.99 0.34 27.03
CA GLN A 360 14.22 0.25 27.84
C GLN A 360 14.08 -0.79 28.96
N GLU A 361 12.92 -0.85 29.64
CA GLU A 361 12.62 -1.89 30.64
C GLU A 361 12.65 -3.29 30.01
N ILE A 362 12.07 -3.47 28.81
CA ILE A 362 12.13 -4.75 28.08
C ILE A 362 13.57 -5.14 27.71
N ILE A 363 14.43 -4.18 27.38
CA ILE A 363 15.85 -4.46 27.10
C ILE A 363 16.56 -4.93 28.37
N ALA A 364 16.36 -4.25 29.50
CA ALA A 364 16.92 -4.65 30.79
C ALA A 364 16.39 -6.04 31.24
N ASP A 365 15.10 -6.30 31.07
CA ASP A 365 14.49 -7.60 31.35
C ASP A 365 15.08 -8.70 30.46
N ARG A 366 15.33 -8.44 29.17
CA ARG A 366 16.00 -9.40 28.27
C ARG A 366 17.41 -9.73 28.72
N GLU A 367 18.19 -8.73 29.14
CA GLU A 367 19.53 -8.95 29.68
C GLU A 367 19.48 -9.78 30.97
N GLN A 368 18.53 -9.47 31.85
CA GLN A 368 18.31 -10.23 33.09
C GLN A 368 17.84 -11.66 32.81
N ILE A 369 16.96 -11.89 31.82
CA ILE A 369 16.52 -13.22 31.39
C ILE A 369 17.70 -14.02 30.82
N ALA A 370 18.56 -13.41 30.00
CA ALA A 370 19.75 -14.08 29.47
C ALA A 370 20.73 -14.48 30.58
N LYS A 371 20.91 -13.60 31.57
CA LYS A 371 21.70 -13.90 32.77
C LYS A 371 21.06 -15.02 33.59
N ASN A 372 19.76 -14.96 33.88
CA ASN A 372 19.04 -15.99 34.60
C ASN A 372 19.08 -17.34 33.87
N ALA A 373 19.01 -17.36 32.54
CA ALA A 373 19.15 -18.58 31.75
C ALA A 373 20.53 -19.20 31.90
N THR A 374 21.58 -18.38 31.93
CA THR A 374 22.97 -18.79 32.20
C THR A 374 23.10 -19.32 33.63
N ASP A 375 22.58 -18.58 34.61
CA ASP A 375 22.63 -18.95 36.03
C ASP A 375 21.84 -20.26 36.32
N ILE A 376 20.71 -20.48 35.65
CA ILE A 376 19.93 -21.72 35.75
C ILE A 376 20.66 -22.90 35.12
N ALA A 377 21.33 -22.70 33.97
CA ALA A 377 22.17 -23.72 33.37
C ALA A 377 23.34 -24.09 34.30
N ASP A 378 23.99 -23.09 34.91
CA ASP A 378 25.04 -23.28 35.91
C ASP A 378 24.53 -23.99 37.18
N LEU A 379 23.30 -23.73 37.63
CA LEU A 379 22.70 -24.41 38.78
C LEU A 379 22.28 -25.86 38.47
N GLN A 380 21.84 -26.15 37.24
CA GLN A 380 21.68 -27.54 36.78
C GLN A 380 23.02 -28.29 36.73
N GLN A 381 24.14 -27.55 36.60
CA GLN A 381 25.47 -28.11 36.46
C GLN A 381 26.29 -28.14 37.76
N LYS A 382 25.98 -27.30 38.78
CA LYS A 382 26.69 -27.26 40.08
C LYS A 382 26.19 -28.35 41.04
N LYS A 383 26.88 -29.49 40.96
CA LYS A 383 26.67 -30.78 41.66
C LYS A 383 27.33 -30.87 43.04
N ALA A 384 27.14 -29.89 43.92
CA ALA A 384 27.81 -29.91 45.24
C ALA A 384 27.43 -31.11 46.13
N ASP A 385 26.31 -31.79 45.85
CA ASP A 385 25.80 -32.92 46.64
C ASP A 385 25.66 -34.26 45.86
N ALA A 386 26.24 -34.37 44.65
CA ALA A 386 26.13 -35.59 43.84
C ALA A 386 27.28 -36.58 44.10
N ILE A 387 26.97 -37.87 44.24
CA ILE A 387 27.97 -38.94 44.29
C ILE A 387 28.42 -39.23 42.86
N VAL A 388 29.69 -38.95 42.54
CA VAL A 388 30.29 -39.25 41.24
C VAL A 388 31.17 -40.48 41.37
N GLU A 389 30.86 -41.52 40.60
CA GLU A 389 31.63 -42.75 40.52
C GLU A 389 32.30 -42.89 39.15
N THR A 390 33.35 -43.69 39.08
CA THR A 390 34.05 -44.00 37.82
C THR A 390 34.00 -45.51 37.57
N ALA A 391 33.51 -45.90 36.39
CA ALA A 391 33.57 -47.26 35.88
C ALA A 391 34.63 -47.36 34.78
N SER A 392 35.32 -48.49 34.68
CA SER A 392 36.31 -48.72 33.62
C SER A 392 36.33 -50.18 33.18
N GLY A 393 36.61 -50.41 31.90
CA GLY A 393 36.60 -51.73 31.27
C GLY A 393 36.14 -51.70 29.81
N THR A 394 36.18 -52.84 29.13
CA THR A 394 35.71 -52.99 27.74
C THR A 394 34.19 -53.12 27.64
N LEU A 395 33.53 -53.49 28.74
CA LEU A 395 32.10 -53.45 28.97
C LEU A 395 31.87 -52.77 30.32
N LEU A 396 31.05 -51.72 30.36
CA LEU A 396 30.64 -51.06 31.60
C LEU A 396 29.19 -51.45 31.89
N ASN A 397 28.94 -52.05 33.05
CA ASN A 397 27.60 -52.40 33.52
C ASN A 397 27.36 -51.74 34.88
N VAL A 398 26.86 -50.52 34.83
CA VAL A 398 26.68 -49.63 35.99
C VAL A 398 25.27 -49.79 36.53
N LYS A 399 25.13 -50.27 37.77
CA LYS A 399 23.82 -50.67 38.35
C LYS A 399 23.12 -49.60 39.19
N ASP A 400 23.79 -48.48 39.44
CA ASP A 400 23.35 -47.40 40.31
C ASP A 400 23.41 -46.04 39.62
N SER A 401 23.17 -45.99 38.31
CA SER A 401 23.12 -44.73 37.56
C SER A 401 21.88 -43.89 37.90
N SER A 402 22.03 -42.58 37.95
CA SER A 402 20.94 -41.63 38.27
C SER A 402 20.09 -41.18 37.08
N GLY A 403 20.53 -41.40 35.84
CA GLY A 403 19.89 -40.82 34.66
C GLY A 403 20.48 -39.47 34.22
N ALA A 404 21.50 -38.96 34.91
CA ALA A 404 22.19 -37.73 34.57
C ALA A 404 23.14 -37.90 33.37
N PHE A 405 23.62 -36.77 32.83
CA PHE A 405 24.71 -36.73 31.85
C PHE A 405 25.98 -37.42 32.36
N PHE A 406 26.80 -37.90 31.45
CA PHE A 406 28.15 -38.36 31.76
C PHE A 406 28.97 -37.17 32.31
N GLU A 407 29.72 -37.38 33.39
CA GLU A 407 30.70 -36.38 33.86
C GLU A 407 31.92 -36.37 32.96
N ASP A 408 32.36 -37.56 32.56
CA ASP A 408 33.52 -37.76 31.70
C ASP A 408 33.37 -39.10 30.98
N PHE A 409 33.83 -39.15 29.73
CA PHE A 409 33.88 -40.36 28.94
C PHE A 409 35.18 -40.39 28.14
N SER A 410 35.98 -41.42 28.39
CA SER A 410 37.20 -41.68 27.65
C SER A 410 37.23 -43.11 27.14
N MET A 411 38.03 -43.32 26.09
CA MET A 411 38.20 -44.59 25.44
C MET A 411 39.66 -44.72 25.01
N SER A 412 40.31 -45.82 25.37
CA SER A 412 41.65 -46.15 24.89
C SER A 412 41.52 -47.06 23.67
N GLY A 413 42.43 -46.91 22.71
CA GLY A 413 42.53 -47.86 21.62
C GLY A 413 42.97 -49.25 22.12
N LYS A 414 43.30 -50.12 21.18
CA LYS A 414 43.67 -51.51 21.48
C LYS A 414 44.76 -51.94 20.52
N THR A 415 45.66 -52.81 20.94
CA THR A 415 46.64 -53.47 20.07
C THR A 415 46.78 -54.91 20.50
N THR A 416 46.53 -55.84 19.59
CA THR A 416 46.63 -57.30 19.84
C THR A 416 47.27 -58.02 18.67
N GLN A 417 47.95 -59.13 18.95
CA GLN A 417 48.56 -59.99 17.95
C GLN A 417 48.22 -61.43 18.33
N ASP A 418 47.36 -62.09 17.55
CA ASP A 418 46.87 -63.44 17.86
C ASP A 418 47.74 -64.50 17.19
N GLY A 419 48.81 -64.91 17.88
CA GLY A 419 49.79 -65.85 17.38
C GLY A 419 51.22 -65.46 17.78
N THR A 420 52.18 -66.24 17.32
CA THR A 420 53.61 -65.98 17.56
C THR A 420 54.27 -65.60 16.24
N PRO A 421 54.60 -64.31 16.01
CA PRO A 421 55.22 -63.87 14.76
C PRO A 421 56.64 -64.43 14.62
N THR A 422 57.00 -64.82 13.41
CA THR A 422 58.38 -65.17 13.02
C THR A 422 58.71 -64.53 11.66
N PRO A 423 60.00 -64.46 11.27
CA PRO A 423 60.41 -63.90 9.99
C PRO A 423 59.70 -64.49 8.77
N ASP A 424 59.36 -65.79 8.84
CA ASP A 424 58.70 -66.53 7.75
C ASP A 424 57.17 -66.62 7.93
N ILE A 425 56.66 -66.38 9.13
CA ILE A 425 55.23 -66.50 9.48
C ILE A 425 54.79 -65.19 10.14
N PRO A 426 54.42 -64.17 9.34
CA PRO A 426 53.93 -62.92 9.89
C PRO A 426 52.59 -63.12 10.59
N VAL A 427 52.40 -62.44 11.72
CA VAL A 427 51.11 -62.37 12.43
C VAL A 427 50.62 -60.93 12.42
N GLU A 428 49.38 -60.75 11.98
CA GLU A 428 48.74 -59.44 11.90
C GLU A 428 48.65 -58.74 13.27
N ILE A 429 48.96 -57.45 13.28
CA ILE A 429 48.74 -56.57 14.42
C ILE A 429 47.36 -55.94 14.24
N VAL A 430 46.47 -56.19 15.18
CA VAL A 430 45.07 -55.74 15.14
C VAL A 430 44.88 -54.61 16.15
N ASN A 431 44.45 -53.46 15.63
CA ASN A 431 44.13 -52.29 16.42
C ASN A 431 42.62 -52.02 16.50
N ALA A 432 42.20 -51.14 17.41
CA ALA A 432 40.82 -50.69 17.46
C ALA A 432 40.50 -49.76 16.28
N GLY A 433 39.31 -49.92 15.72
CA GLY A 433 38.78 -49.06 14.67
C GLY A 433 38.68 -49.81 13.35
N ARG A 434 37.45 -49.90 12.81
CA ARG A 434 37.21 -50.46 11.48
C ARG A 434 37.42 -49.37 10.43
N LEU A 435 38.05 -49.71 9.31
CA LEU A 435 38.11 -48.78 8.18
C LEU A 435 36.74 -48.69 7.51
N ASN A 436 36.18 -47.50 7.43
CA ASN A 436 35.06 -47.21 6.57
C ASN A 436 35.59 -46.85 5.17
N GLU A 437 35.39 -47.74 4.20
CA GLU A 437 35.91 -47.58 2.83
C GLU A 437 35.31 -46.37 2.09
N ASP A 438 34.08 -45.96 2.44
CA ASP A 438 33.40 -44.83 1.81
C ASP A 438 33.96 -43.48 2.27
N THR A 439 34.33 -43.38 3.56
CA THR A 439 34.86 -42.14 4.16
C THR A 439 36.38 -42.09 4.23
N GLY A 440 37.05 -43.24 4.13
CA GLY A 440 38.48 -43.40 4.36
C GLY A 440 38.92 -43.17 5.81
N LYS A 441 37.98 -43.14 6.77
CA LYS A 441 38.24 -42.95 8.21
C LYS A 441 38.05 -44.25 8.97
N TYR A 442 38.70 -44.35 10.12
CA TYR A 442 38.49 -45.44 11.06
C TYR A 442 37.35 -45.09 12.01
N GLU A 443 36.51 -46.07 12.36
CA GLU A 443 35.32 -45.87 13.19
C GLU A 443 35.30 -46.82 14.39
N VAL A 444 34.88 -46.28 15.54
CA VAL A 444 34.51 -47.05 16.73
C VAL A 444 33.10 -46.66 17.12
N ASP A 445 32.19 -47.63 17.18
CA ASP A 445 30.84 -47.38 17.70
C ASP A 445 30.80 -47.65 19.19
N ALA A 446 30.37 -46.67 19.97
CA ALA A 446 29.97 -46.84 21.36
C ALA A 446 28.44 -46.85 21.47
N LYS A 447 27.93 -47.75 22.31
CA LYS A 447 26.50 -47.87 22.61
C LYS A 447 26.27 -47.73 24.11
N VAL A 448 25.37 -46.82 24.46
CA VAL A 448 24.87 -46.63 25.83
C VAL A 448 23.43 -47.12 25.86
N THR A 449 23.17 -48.22 26.55
CA THR A 449 21.83 -48.79 26.70
C THR A 449 21.39 -48.78 28.15
N GLY A 450 20.09 -48.97 28.37
CA GLY A 450 19.60 -49.39 29.67
C GLY A 450 19.99 -50.82 29.98
N LYS A 451 19.37 -51.39 31.03
CA LYS A 451 19.48 -52.80 31.39
C LYS A 451 19.12 -53.75 30.24
N ASN A 452 18.10 -53.41 29.46
CA ASN A 452 17.72 -54.15 28.27
C ASN A 452 18.66 -53.79 27.11
N ILE A 453 19.58 -54.69 26.77
CA ILE A 453 20.71 -54.41 25.87
C ILE A 453 20.40 -54.71 24.40
N VAL A 454 19.26 -55.34 24.08
CA VAL A 454 18.85 -55.63 22.70
C VAL A 454 17.36 -55.34 22.50
N ASN A 455 17.04 -54.59 21.44
CA ASN A 455 15.66 -54.28 21.09
C ASN A 455 14.98 -55.43 20.35
N ILE A 456 14.45 -56.41 21.09
CA ILE A 456 13.68 -57.51 20.50
C ILE A 456 12.19 -57.10 20.48
N PRO A 457 11.51 -57.14 19.30
CA PRO A 457 10.10 -56.81 19.24
C PRO A 457 9.25 -57.88 19.93
N ASP A 458 8.05 -57.51 20.37
CA ASP A 458 7.06 -58.47 20.85
C ASP A 458 6.76 -59.52 19.76
N ILE A 459 6.73 -60.79 20.16
CA ILE A 459 6.59 -61.92 19.23
C ILE A 459 5.18 -62.49 19.36
N SER A 460 4.31 -62.15 18.42
CA SER A 460 2.94 -62.68 18.27
C SER A 460 2.85 -63.59 17.03
N ALA A 461 1.68 -64.19 16.78
CA ALA A 461 1.43 -64.95 15.56
C ALA A 461 1.64 -64.14 14.26
N ASP A 462 1.54 -62.82 14.32
CA ASP A 462 1.66 -61.93 13.17
C ASP A 462 3.04 -61.27 13.03
N THR A 463 3.93 -61.42 14.03
CA THR A 463 5.28 -60.84 14.01
C THR A 463 6.15 -61.55 12.96
N PRO A 464 6.61 -60.88 11.89
CA PRO A 464 7.54 -61.49 10.94
C PRO A 464 8.85 -61.84 11.64
N GLY A 465 9.37 -63.04 11.39
CA GLY A 465 10.70 -63.41 11.89
C GLY A 465 11.79 -62.49 11.33
N GLY A 466 12.85 -62.28 12.12
CA GLY A 466 13.93 -61.37 11.76
C GLY A 466 15.26 -61.71 12.41
N THR A 467 16.30 -60.98 12.01
CA THR A 467 17.66 -61.09 12.55
C THR A 467 18.09 -59.75 13.11
N ILE A 468 18.66 -59.75 14.31
CA ILE A 468 19.22 -58.57 14.97
C ILE A 468 20.71 -58.81 15.15
N LEU A 469 21.53 -57.90 14.63
CA LEU A 469 22.97 -57.87 14.93
C LEU A 469 23.15 -57.30 16.33
N CYS A 470 23.95 -57.97 17.15
CA CYS A 470 24.24 -57.54 18.50
C CYS A 470 25.65 -57.98 18.90
N ARG A 471 26.18 -57.40 19.98
CA ARG A 471 27.47 -57.78 20.54
C ARG A 471 27.31 -57.99 22.04
N ILE A 472 27.11 -59.24 22.45
CA ILE A 472 27.00 -59.61 23.88
C ILE A 472 28.28 -60.33 24.27
N VAL A 473 29.09 -59.69 25.10
CA VAL A 473 30.47 -60.13 25.41
C VAL A 473 30.60 -60.85 26.75
N ASP A 474 29.52 -60.98 27.51
CA ASP A 474 29.48 -61.65 28.80
C ASP A 474 28.15 -62.38 28.96
N ASN A 475 28.05 -63.27 29.93
CA ASN A 475 26.83 -64.01 30.22
C ASN A 475 25.64 -63.06 30.35
N ALA A 476 24.55 -63.44 29.70
CA ALA A 476 23.31 -62.68 29.68
C ALA A 476 22.13 -63.58 30.01
N VAL A 477 20.98 -62.99 30.28
CA VAL A 477 19.72 -63.69 30.45
C VAL A 477 18.68 -63.03 29.58
N VAL A 478 17.95 -63.84 28.81
CA VAL A 478 16.75 -63.39 28.11
C VAL A 478 15.53 -63.73 28.96
N SER A 479 14.55 -62.83 29.01
CA SER A 479 13.30 -63.00 29.74
C SER A 479 12.14 -62.38 28.99
N ALA A 480 10.92 -62.83 29.27
CA ALA A 480 9.67 -62.23 28.78
C ALA A 480 8.68 -62.04 29.93
N GLN A 481 8.02 -60.88 30.00
CA GLN A 481 7.01 -60.59 31.02
C GLN A 481 5.71 -61.35 30.77
N GLU A 482 5.27 -61.36 29.51
CA GLU A 482 4.12 -62.12 29.06
C GLU A 482 4.60 -63.23 28.12
N LYS A 483 3.87 -64.34 28.14
CA LYS A 483 4.17 -65.52 27.35
C LYS A 483 3.05 -65.78 26.35
N ALA A 484 3.41 -66.09 25.10
CA ALA A 484 2.44 -66.53 24.10
C ALA A 484 2.03 -67.99 24.31
N VAL A 485 0.88 -68.37 23.75
CA VAL A 485 0.49 -69.78 23.62
C VAL A 485 0.99 -70.28 22.27
N ALA A 486 1.81 -71.32 22.29
CA ALA A 486 2.30 -71.99 21.09
C ALA A 486 1.80 -73.43 21.02
N SER A 487 1.46 -73.91 19.82
CA SER A 487 1.01 -75.29 19.58
C SER A 487 2.14 -76.32 19.63
N SER A 488 3.39 -75.89 19.76
CA SER A 488 4.58 -76.73 19.88
C SER A 488 5.67 -76.01 20.66
N ASP A 489 6.46 -76.75 21.45
CA ASP A 489 7.62 -76.19 22.14
C ASP A 489 8.82 -76.10 21.20
N VAL A 490 8.98 -74.93 20.58
CA VAL A 490 10.10 -74.61 19.69
C VAL A 490 10.82 -73.36 20.17
N TRP A 491 12.03 -73.13 19.67
CA TRP A 491 12.72 -71.87 19.91
C TRP A 491 12.00 -70.70 19.22
N HIS A 492 11.85 -69.61 19.94
CA HIS A 492 11.35 -68.33 19.43
C HIS A 492 12.45 -67.28 19.30
N ILE A 493 13.53 -67.41 20.08
CA ILE A 493 14.75 -66.61 19.93
C ILE A 493 15.96 -67.56 19.91
N CYS A 494 16.86 -67.36 18.95
CA CYS A 494 18.10 -68.11 18.80
C CYS A 494 19.29 -67.14 18.79
N PHE A 495 20.20 -67.30 19.74
CA PHE A 495 21.44 -66.52 19.85
C PHE A 495 22.59 -67.26 19.18
N TYR A 496 23.42 -66.54 18.43
CA TYR A 496 24.55 -67.08 17.69
C TYR A 496 25.87 -66.51 18.23
N SER A 497 26.72 -67.40 18.73
CA SER A 497 28.08 -67.07 19.14
C SER A 497 29.00 -66.88 17.92
N LYS A 498 30.12 -66.17 18.09
CA LYS A 498 31.14 -65.93 17.05
C LYS A 498 31.66 -67.23 16.41
N ASP A 499 31.79 -68.31 17.18
CA ASP A 499 32.19 -69.65 16.71
C ASP A 499 31.05 -70.45 16.03
N GLY A 500 29.87 -69.86 15.88
CA GLY A 500 28.69 -70.47 15.24
C GLY A 500 27.81 -71.31 16.17
N LYS A 501 28.14 -71.43 17.47
CA LYS A 501 27.28 -72.13 18.43
C LYS A 501 25.96 -71.40 18.65
N LYS A 502 24.90 -72.18 18.90
CA LYS A 502 23.52 -71.69 19.04
C LYS A 502 22.98 -71.93 20.44
N GLN A 503 22.25 -70.94 20.96
CA GLN A 503 21.54 -71.01 22.25
C GLN A 503 20.10 -70.56 22.05
N TYR A 504 19.15 -71.26 22.66
CA TYR A 504 17.73 -71.14 22.35
C TYR A 504 16.92 -70.68 23.56
N PHE A 505 16.04 -69.71 23.34
CA PHE A 505 14.91 -69.41 24.21
C PHE A 505 13.67 -70.10 23.66
N ASN A 506 13.20 -71.11 24.38
CA ASN A 506 12.09 -71.96 23.95
C ASN A 506 10.74 -71.42 24.41
N GLY A 507 9.68 -71.79 23.70
CA GLY A 507 8.34 -71.31 24.01
C GLY A 507 7.80 -71.76 25.36
N THR A 508 8.37 -72.80 25.99
CA THR A 508 8.01 -73.17 27.36
C THR A 508 8.63 -72.27 28.43
N GLU A 509 9.72 -71.57 28.14
CA GLU A 509 10.52 -70.81 29.11
C GLU A 509 9.97 -69.38 29.32
N THR A 510 10.15 -68.82 30.52
CA THR A 510 9.92 -67.38 30.79
C THR A 510 11.22 -66.60 30.88
N HIS A 511 12.33 -67.30 31.12
CA HIS A 511 13.68 -66.77 31.11
C HIS A 511 14.71 -67.86 30.78
N LYS A 512 15.87 -67.46 30.25
CA LYS A 512 16.97 -68.37 29.90
C LYS A 512 18.32 -67.67 29.99
N ALA A 513 19.25 -68.25 30.73
CA ALA A 513 20.64 -67.82 30.72
C ALA A 513 21.33 -68.20 29.40
N ILE A 514 22.13 -67.28 28.87
CA ILE A 514 22.90 -67.34 27.64
C ILE A 514 24.37 -67.14 27.99
N THR A 515 25.23 -68.04 27.53
CA THR A 515 26.67 -67.96 27.74
C THR A 515 27.35 -67.15 26.66
N ALA A 516 28.15 -66.15 27.03
CA ALA A 516 29.00 -65.42 26.11
C ALA A 516 30.30 -65.00 26.80
N THR A 517 31.34 -64.74 26.01
CA THR A 517 32.63 -64.25 26.50
C THR A 517 33.21 -63.24 25.52
N PRO A 518 34.19 -62.40 25.90
CA PRO A 518 34.79 -61.46 24.94
C PRO A 518 35.46 -62.17 23.75
N LYS A 519 35.99 -63.39 23.96
CA LYS A 519 36.60 -64.20 22.90
C LYS A 519 35.56 -64.87 21.98
N ASN A 520 34.40 -65.24 22.54
CA ASN A 520 33.31 -65.85 21.81
C ASN A 520 31.97 -65.16 22.14
N PRO A 521 31.78 -63.90 21.69
CA PRO A 521 30.59 -63.13 22.00
C PRO A 521 29.39 -63.64 21.20
N ILE A 522 28.18 -63.28 21.60
CA ILE A 522 27.01 -63.36 20.71
C ILE A 522 27.13 -62.23 19.70
N VAL A 523 27.05 -62.57 18.41
CA VAL A 523 27.22 -61.65 17.28
C VAL A 523 25.91 -61.32 16.56
N LYS A 524 24.88 -62.16 16.76
CA LYS A 524 23.53 -61.94 16.27
C LYS A 524 22.52 -62.78 17.02
N LEU A 525 21.25 -62.42 16.91
CA LEU A 525 20.12 -63.26 17.27
C LEU A 525 19.06 -63.29 16.16
N GLU A 526 18.28 -64.37 16.13
CA GLU A 526 17.14 -64.52 15.24
C GLU A 526 15.88 -64.75 16.08
N TYR A 527 14.78 -64.12 15.70
CA TYR A 527 13.48 -64.30 16.35
C TYR A 527 12.41 -64.72 15.33
N ARG A 528 11.40 -65.46 15.78
CA ARG A 528 10.33 -65.97 14.89
C ARG A 528 9.03 -66.29 15.63
N ASN A 529 7.92 -66.20 14.91
CA ASN A 529 6.54 -66.43 15.37
C ASN A 529 6.01 -67.87 15.22
N VAL A 530 6.86 -68.82 14.80
CA VAL A 530 6.42 -70.16 14.42
C VAL A 530 5.62 -70.84 15.53
N TYR A 531 4.47 -71.44 15.18
CA TYR A 531 3.55 -72.16 16.07
C TYR A 531 2.86 -71.31 17.16
N ILE A 532 3.01 -69.98 17.19
CA ILE A 532 2.21 -69.14 18.10
C ILE A 532 0.75 -69.13 17.65
N THR A 533 -0.17 -69.55 18.52
CA THR A 533 -1.61 -69.65 18.22
C THR A 533 -2.44 -68.54 18.85
N SER A 534 -2.00 -67.98 19.98
CA SER A 534 -2.65 -66.83 20.63
C SER A 534 -1.72 -66.12 21.61
N GLY A 535 -1.99 -64.84 21.89
CA GLY A 535 -1.13 -64.01 22.73
C GLY A 535 0.18 -63.60 22.06
N ALA A 536 1.12 -63.08 22.85
CA ALA A 536 2.45 -62.69 22.39
C ALA A 536 3.47 -62.85 23.52
N TYR A 537 4.73 -63.10 23.17
CA TYR A 537 5.84 -62.86 24.10
C TYR A 537 6.05 -61.36 24.15
N LYS A 538 5.79 -60.75 25.30
CA LYS A 538 5.91 -59.30 25.48
C LYS A 538 6.86 -58.93 26.60
N GLY A 539 7.38 -57.71 26.50
CA GLY A 539 8.35 -57.21 27.46
C GLY A 539 9.58 -58.11 27.45
N ILE A 540 10.10 -58.39 26.25
CA ILE A 540 11.30 -59.20 26.08
C ILE A 540 12.50 -58.35 26.47
N MET A 541 13.31 -58.87 27.39
CA MET A 541 14.52 -58.22 27.86
C MET A 541 15.69 -59.17 27.80
N VAL A 542 16.78 -58.70 27.22
CA VAL A 542 18.10 -59.32 27.35
C VAL A 542 18.92 -58.42 28.26
N GLU A 543 19.47 -58.96 29.34
CA GLU A 543 20.31 -58.20 30.29
C GLU A 543 21.58 -58.99 30.64
N TYR A 544 22.65 -58.29 31.03
CA TYR A 544 23.87 -58.94 31.51
C TYR A 544 23.65 -59.56 32.90
N GLY A 545 24.12 -60.80 33.07
CA GLY A 545 23.91 -61.62 34.26
C GLY A 545 23.32 -62.99 33.94
N THR A 546 23.16 -63.83 34.96
CA THR A 546 22.62 -65.20 34.81
C THR A 546 21.21 -65.35 35.38
N VAL A 547 20.68 -64.31 36.04
CA VAL A 547 19.39 -64.32 36.73
C VAL A 547 18.54 -63.19 36.19
N ALA A 548 17.32 -63.51 35.76
CA ALA A 548 16.38 -62.52 35.23
C ALA A 548 15.89 -61.58 36.34
N THR A 549 15.87 -60.30 36.04
CA THR A 549 15.37 -59.24 36.92
C THR A 549 14.06 -58.65 36.39
N LYS A 550 13.52 -57.65 37.10
CA LYS A 550 12.31 -56.96 36.67
C LYS A 550 12.57 -56.26 35.34
N TYR A 551 11.67 -56.48 34.38
CA TYR A 551 11.73 -55.87 33.05
C TYR A 551 11.90 -54.36 33.09
N GLU A 552 12.78 -53.88 32.21
CA GLU A 552 12.95 -52.47 31.84
C GLU A 552 12.83 -52.32 30.32
N PRO A 553 12.11 -51.28 29.83
CA PRO A 553 12.06 -50.98 28.41
C PRO A 553 13.45 -50.73 27.80
N TYR A 554 13.63 -51.12 26.54
CA TYR A 554 14.84 -50.83 25.79
C TYR A 554 15.01 -49.32 25.57
N LYS A 555 16.23 -48.83 25.81
CA LYS A 555 16.67 -47.45 25.55
C LYS A 555 18.10 -47.51 25.03
N GLU A 556 18.44 -46.70 24.03
CA GLU A 556 19.77 -46.66 23.41
C GLU A 556 20.17 -45.23 23.07
N GLN A 557 21.45 -44.91 23.26
CA GLN A 557 22.16 -43.82 22.61
C GLN A 557 23.36 -44.45 21.89
N THR A 558 23.58 -44.10 20.64
CA THR A 558 24.69 -44.61 19.83
C THR A 558 25.58 -43.45 19.42
N LEU A 559 26.89 -43.67 19.48
CA LEU A 559 27.92 -42.73 19.13
C LEU A 559 28.92 -43.41 18.19
N THR A 560 29.18 -42.83 17.04
CA THR A 560 30.26 -43.26 16.14
C THR A 560 31.40 -42.27 16.23
N LEU A 561 32.55 -42.74 16.71
CA LEU A 561 33.77 -41.97 16.86
C LEU A 561 34.69 -42.22 15.67
N THR A 562 35.10 -41.16 14.99
CA THR A 562 36.01 -41.27 13.84
C THR A 562 37.46 -40.99 14.22
N SER A 563 38.41 -41.68 13.59
CA SER A 563 39.84 -41.42 13.69
C SER A 563 40.54 -41.48 12.33
N ASP A 564 41.70 -40.84 12.23
CA ASP A 564 42.47 -40.74 10.97
C ASP A 564 43.35 -41.97 10.73
N ARG A 565 43.52 -42.79 11.75
CA ARG A 565 44.31 -44.02 11.76
C ARG A 565 43.69 -45.04 12.73
N PRO A 566 44.04 -46.34 12.65
CA PRO A 566 43.69 -47.30 13.68
C PRO A 566 44.21 -46.84 15.05
N LEU A 567 43.45 -47.14 16.09
CA LEU A 567 43.73 -46.71 17.46
C LEU A 567 44.46 -47.81 18.21
N THR A 568 45.73 -47.58 18.49
CA THR A 568 46.57 -48.47 19.28
C THR A 568 46.21 -48.39 20.77
N LYS A 569 46.69 -49.33 21.57
CA LYS A 569 46.48 -49.32 23.03
C LYS A 569 47.05 -48.08 23.76
N TRP A 570 47.93 -47.31 23.10
CA TRP A 570 48.52 -46.09 23.67
C TRP A 570 47.73 -44.82 23.30
N ASP A 571 46.83 -44.91 22.32
CA ASP A 571 45.99 -43.79 21.91
C ASP A 571 44.76 -43.70 22.81
N ARG A 572 44.33 -42.48 23.14
CA ARG A 572 43.21 -42.26 24.07
C ARG A 572 42.32 -41.09 23.66
N LEU A 573 41.01 -41.28 23.71
CA LEU A 573 40.01 -40.22 23.66
C LEU A 573 40.06 -39.44 24.97
N THR A 574 40.31 -38.13 24.89
CA THR A 574 40.44 -37.28 26.08
C THR A 574 39.93 -35.87 25.78
N GLU A 575 39.63 -35.12 26.84
CA GLU A 575 39.31 -33.70 26.75
C GLU A 575 40.56 -32.87 27.13
N GLN A 576 41.00 -31.99 26.22
CA GLN A 576 42.08 -31.03 26.44
C GLN A 576 41.62 -29.64 26.01
N ASP A 577 41.84 -28.63 26.85
CA ASP A 577 41.48 -27.23 26.60
C ASP A 577 40.02 -27.02 26.12
N GLY A 578 39.10 -27.84 26.63
CA GLY A 578 37.67 -27.79 26.29
C GLY A 578 37.31 -28.42 24.94
N GLN A 579 38.22 -29.14 24.29
CA GLN A 579 37.97 -29.93 23.08
C GLN A 579 38.14 -31.42 23.38
N ILE A 580 37.23 -32.25 22.84
CA ILE A 580 37.35 -33.70 22.93
C ILE A 580 37.98 -34.23 21.64
N GLY A 581 39.04 -35.04 21.78
CA GLY A 581 39.86 -35.50 20.67
C GLY A 581 40.64 -36.77 20.97
N TRP A 582 41.24 -37.35 19.93
CA TRP A 582 42.19 -38.45 20.08
C TRP A 582 43.56 -37.88 20.43
N LEU A 583 44.08 -38.28 21.59
CA LEU A 583 45.47 -38.11 21.96
C LEU A 583 46.25 -39.33 21.47
N TYR A 584 46.93 -39.14 20.36
CA TYR A 584 47.80 -40.13 19.75
C TYR A 584 49.14 -40.20 20.48
N LYS A 585 49.54 -41.40 20.88
CA LYS A 585 50.80 -41.66 21.59
C LYS A 585 51.52 -42.88 21.03
N SER A 586 51.36 -43.11 19.73
CA SER A 586 51.92 -44.25 19.04
C SER A 586 52.34 -43.90 17.62
N GLU A 587 53.24 -44.71 17.08
CA GLU A 587 53.62 -44.70 15.67
C GLU A 587 53.24 -46.06 15.06
N ILE A 588 52.65 -46.03 13.86
CA ILE A 588 52.30 -47.23 13.07
C ILE A 588 53.07 -47.16 11.76
N ILE A 589 53.99 -48.12 11.54
CA ILE A 589 54.80 -48.20 10.32
C ILE A 589 54.47 -49.48 9.58
N ASN A 590 53.75 -49.40 8.45
CA ASN A 590 53.27 -50.56 7.70
C ASN A 590 54.29 -51.18 6.72
N LYS A 591 55.42 -50.51 6.46
CA LYS A 591 56.45 -50.95 5.50
C LYS A 591 57.84 -50.48 5.91
N PHE A 592 58.26 -50.81 7.11
CA PHE A 592 59.58 -50.47 7.61
C PHE A 592 60.67 -51.22 6.84
N ASP A 593 61.51 -50.50 6.10
CA ASP A 593 62.62 -51.04 5.30
C ASP A 593 64.01 -50.73 5.87
N GLY A 594 64.06 -49.98 6.98
CA GLY A 594 65.29 -49.60 7.68
C GLY A 594 66.20 -48.60 6.96
N LYS A 595 65.88 -48.13 5.75
CA LYS A 595 66.79 -47.25 4.97
C LYS A 595 67.00 -45.87 5.59
N SER A 596 65.96 -45.36 6.24
CA SER A 596 65.97 -44.05 6.89
C SER A 596 66.49 -44.09 8.33
N ASN A 597 66.86 -45.27 8.83
CA ASN A 597 67.25 -45.48 10.22
C ASN A 597 68.73 -45.80 10.34
N ARG A 598 69.32 -45.37 11.46
CA ARG A 598 70.67 -45.78 11.80
C ARG A 598 70.61 -47.21 12.35
N ILE A 599 71.26 -48.13 11.65
CA ILE A 599 71.37 -49.53 12.03
C ILE A 599 72.82 -49.83 12.41
N SER A 600 73.02 -50.38 13.61
CA SER A 600 74.34 -50.75 14.13
C SER A 600 74.39 -52.22 14.55
N MET A 601 75.58 -52.81 14.56
CA MET A 601 75.78 -54.17 15.06
C MET A 601 75.65 -54.23 16.58
N GLY A 602 74.91 -55.21 17.08
CA GLY A 602 74.88 -55.64 18.47
C GLY A 602 75.83 -56.80 18.75
N ALA A 603 75.87 -57.23 20.01
CA ALA A 603 76.69 -58.38 20.42
C ALA A 603 76.10 -59.69 19.85
N LYS A 604 76.96 -60.54 19.27
CA LYS A 604 76.58 -61.91 18.87
C LYS A 604 76.32 -62.77 20.12
N LYS A 605 75.24 -63.56 20.11
CA LYS A 605 74.90 -64.53 21.17
C LYS A 605 74.69 -65.90 20.53
N GLY A 606 75.56 -66.87 20.85
CA GLY A 606 75.59 -68.13 20.12
C GLY A 606 75.85 -67.88 18.63
N GLU A 607 74.98 -68.40 17.77
CA GLU A 607 75.01 -68.14 16.31
C GLU A 607 74.21 -66.90 15.88
N VAL A 608 73.49 -66.25 16.79
CA VAL A 608 72.58 -65.16 16.45
C VAL A 608 73.29 -63.81 16.53
N GLN A 609 73.38 -63.14 15.39
CA GLN A 609 73.77 -61.74 15.32
C GLN A 609 72.59 -60.85 15.75
N HIS A 610 72.87 -59.80 16.52
CA HIS A 610 71.86 -58.81 16.92
C HIS A 610 72.12 -57.47 16.25
N PHE A 611 71.07 -56.67 16.07
CA PHE A 611 71.08 -55.38 15.43
C PHE A 611 70.35 -54.36 16.30
N LEU A 612 70.87 -53.14 16.32
CA LEU A 612 70.27 -52.01 17.00
C LEU A 612 69.73 -51.08 15.93
N ILE A 613 68.45 -50.77 16.00
CA ILE A 613 67.81 -49.79 15.12
C ILE A 613 67.44 -48.58 15.95
N GLU A 614 67.92 -47.41 15.52
CA GLU A 614 67.60 -46.13 16.15
C GLU A 614 66.29 -45.57 15.55
N PHE A 615 65.30 -45.35 16.42
CA PHE A 615 64.04 -44.68 16.17
C PHE A 615 64.06 -43.34 16.90
N LYS A 616 63.42 -42.33 16.31
CA LYS A 616 63.24 -41.03 16.96
C LYS A 616 61.91 -41.03 17.72
N ASN A 617 61.80 -40.16 18.74
CA ASN A 617 60.54 -39.90 19.45
C ASN A 617 59.96 -41.16 20.13
N THR A 618 60.79 -41.93 20.83
CA THR A 618 60.35 -43.14 21.55
C THR A 618 60.72 -43.01 23.02
N PRO A 619 59.83 -43.36 23.95
CA PRO A 619 60.17 -43.37 25.37
C PRO A 619 61.18 -44.50 25.65
N ASN A 620 61.77 -44.47 26.86
CA ASN A 620 62.52 -45.63 27.37
C ASN A 620 61.64 -46.87 27.31
N GLY A 621 62.16 -47.93 26.68
CA GLY A 621 61.39 -49.12 26.39
C GLY A 621 61.29 -50.10 27.55
N ASN A 622 60.11 -50.71 27.70
CA ASN A 622 59.86 -51.81 28.63
C ASN A 622 59.85 -53.17 27.91
N GLY A 623 60.93 -53.49 27.20
CA GLY A 623 61.12 -54.79 26.57
C GLY A 623 60.06 -55.10 25.51
N ASN A 624 59.21 -56.09 25.80
CA ASN A 624 58.14 -56.54 24.91
C ASN A 624 56.80 -55.82 25.09
N ALA A 625 56.64 -55.00 26.12
CA ALA A 625 55.37 -54.33 26.38
C ALA A 625 55.09 -53.21 25.35
N ASP A 626 56.13 -52.61 24.78
CA ASP A 626 56.04 -51.32 24.07
C ASP A 626 56.38 -51.41 22.57
N ILE A 627 56.30 -52.63 22.01
CA ILE A 627 56.55 -52.88 20.58
C ILE A 627 55.77 -54.09 20.08
N TYR A 628 55.15 -53.93 18.92
CA TYR A 628 54.59 -55.02 18.13
C TYR A 628 55.25 -55.03 16.76
N VAL A 629 55.57 -56.22 16.26
CA VAL A 629 56.16 -56.39 14.93
C VAL A 629 55.54 -57.63 14.28
N ASP A 630 55.10 -57.50 13.04
CA ASP A 630 54.41 -58.58 12.32
C ASP A 630 55.27 -59.83 12.15
N LYS A 631 56.58 -59.66 11.95
CA LYS A 631 57.56 -60.75 11.69
C LYS A 631 58.53 -61.01 12.82
N TYR A 632 58.41 -60.30 13.94
CA TYR A 632 59.33 -60.45 15.08
C TYR A 632 58.58 -60.60 16.39
N ARG A 633 58.92 -61.64 17.13
CA ARG A 633 58.36 -61.85 18.46
C ARG A 633 58.99 -60.90 19.47
N ALA A 634 58.17 -60.07 20.08
CA ALA A 634 58.61 -59.20 21.17
C ALA A 634 58.92 -60.03 22.43
N VAL A 635 60.14 -59.88 22.98
CA VAL A 635 60.61 -60.52 24.22
C VAL A 635 61.21 -59.48 25.17
N GLN A 636 61.32 -59.78 26.47
CA GLN A 636 61.77 -58.79 27.45
C GLN A 636 63.17 -58.22 27.14
N ILE A 637 64.12 -59.08 26.72
CA ILE A 637 65.52 -58.71 26.48
C ILE A 637 66.03 -59.49 25.26
N SER A 638 65.82 -58.98 24.04
CA SER A 638 66.12 -59.75 22.81
C SER A 638 67.62 -60.00 22.59
N PHE A 639 68.48 -59.02 22.92
CA PHE A 639 69.93 -59.07 22.69
C PHE A 639 70.72 -60.06 23.58
N THR A 640 70.04 -60.78 24.47
CA THR A 640 70.61 -61.89 25.25
C THR A 640 70.21 -63.27 24.71
N MET A 641 69.25 -63.31 23.77
CA MET A 641 68.68 -64.55 23.24
C MET A 641 69.55 -65.16 22.15
N THR A 642 69.45 -66.48 22.02
CA THR A 642 70.04 -67.29 20.92
C THR A 642 68.96 -67.71 19.90
N GLU A 643 67.91 -66.90 19.80
CA GLU A 643 66.74 -67.11 18.94
C GLU A 643 66.72 -66.10 17.79
N PHE A 644 66.46 -66.56 16.57
CA PHE A 644 66.25 -65.70 15.41
C PHE A 644 64.84 -65.11 15.43
N GLY A 645 64.66 -63.91 14.87
CA GLY A 645 63.32 -63.31 14.76
C GLY A 645 62.71 -62.80 16.07
N VAL A 646 63.51 -62.39 17.05
CA VAL A 646 63.04 -61.74 18.29
C VAL A 646 63.43 -60.27 18.37
N CYS A 647 62.57 -59.45 18.96
CA CYS A 647 62.82 -58.02 19.14
C CYS A 647 62.48 -57.55 20.56
N CYS A 648 63.01 -56.39 20.95
CA CYS A 648 62.58 -55.70 22.17
C CYS A 648 62.81 -54.18 22.04
N ASN A 649 61.96 -53.40 22.70
CA ASN A 649 62.20 -51.97 22.97
C ASN A 649 63.04 -51.86 24.25
N TRP A 650 64.10 -51.05 24.28
CA TRP A 650 64.99 -51.02 25.46
C TRP A 650 65.36 -49.61 25.92
N ASN A 651 66.39 -49.00 25.35
CA ASN A 651 66.82 -47.64 25.72
C ASN A 651 66.07 -46.59 24.89
N ASP A 652 66.16 -45.33 25.30
CA ASP A 652 65.75 -44.15 24.53
C ASP A 652 66.20 -44.28 23.05
N GLY A 653 65.22 -44.41 22.16
CA GLY A 653 65.44 -44.52 20.72
C GLY A 653 65.85 -45.91 20.21
N ILE A 654 66.19 -46.89 21.05
CA ILE A 654 66.84 -48.13 20.58
C ILE A 654 65.92 -49.33 20.69
N LYS A 655 65.65 -49.94 19.53
CA LYS A 655 64.99 -51.25 19.40
C LYS A 655 66.00 -52.30 18.94
N TYR A 656 66.10 -53.39 19.69
CA TYR A 656 67.00 -54.50 19.37
C TYR A 656 66.28 -55.57 18.59
N PHE A 657 66.87 -56.00 17.47
CA PHE A 657 66.38 -57.07 16.62
C PHE A 657 67.44 -58.16 16.50
N SER A 658 67.07 -59.41 16.68
CA SER A 658 67.95 -60.51 16.29
C SER A 658 67.95 -60.69 14.77
N ALA A 659 68.96 -61.36 14.24
CA ALA A 659 68.96 -61.76 12.84
C ALA A 659 67.68 -62.56 12.52
N PRO A 660 67.11 -62.41 11.32
CA PRO A 660 65.93 -63.17 10.93
C PRO A 660 66.25 -64.66 10.67
N ASN A 661 67.51 -64.96 10.32
CA ASN A 661 68.02 -66.32 10.12
C ASN A 661 69.55 -66.32 10.19
N ILE A 662 70.15 -67.51 10.06
CA ILE A 662 71.60 -67.72 10.19
C ILE A 662 72.46 -67.02 9.13
N ASN A 663 71.90 -66.68 7.97
CA ASN A 663 72.65 -66.09 6.85
C ASN A 663 72.88 -64.58 7.01
N ILE A 664 72.21 -63.93 7.97
CA ILE A 664 72.29 -62.49 8.19
C ILE A 664 73.23 -62.21 9.36
N THR A 665 74.44 -61.74 9.04
CA THR A 665 75.57 -61.63 9.98
C THR A 665 76.14 -60.22 10.10
N ASN A 666 75.78 -59.31 9.20
CA ASN A 666 76.22 -57.91 9.22
C ASN A 666 75.09 -56.93 8.85
N THR A 667 75.35 -55.63 9.00
CA THR A 667 74.33 -54.59 8.81
C THR A 667 73.86 -54.46 7.37
N GLU A 668 74.70 -54.72 6.38
CA GLU A 668 74.32 -54.60 4.96
C GLU A 668 73.38 -55.74 4.55
N GLU A 669 73.67 -56.96 4.99
CA GLU A 669 72.77 -58.11 4.84
C GLU A 669 71.42 -57.87 5.52
N PHE A 670 71.42 -57.30 6.73
CA PHE A 670 70.18 -57.01 7.44
C PHE A 670 69.34 -55.91 6.78
N LYS A 671 69.99 -54.84 6.27
CA LYS A 671 69.31 -53.80 5.47
C LYS A 671 68.71 -54.35 4.17
N ALA A 672 69.46 -55.23 3.48
CA ALA A 672 68.98 -55.89 2.28
C ALA A 672 67.75 -56.76 2.61
N TRP A 673 67.82 -57.54 3.70
CA TRP A 673 66.70 -58.35 4.15
C TRP A 673 65.47 -57.51 4.51
N LEU A 674 65.61 -56.41 5.25
CA LEU A 674 64.50 -55.49 5.57
C LEU A 674 63.87 -54.86 4.33
N SER A 675 64.66 -54.61 3.29
CA SER A 675 64.14 -54.06 2.03
C SER A 675 63.29 -55.07 1.26
N GLU A 676 63.65 -56.36 1.33
CA GLU A 676 62.90 -57.45 0.71
C GLU A 676 61.72 -57.93 1.57
N ASN A 677 61.84 -57.77 2.90
CA ASN A 677 60.89 -58.23 3.91
C ASN A 677 60.50 -57.06 4.82
N PRO A 678 59.84 -56.02 4.30
CA PRO A 678 59.48 -54.86 5.10
C PRO A 678 58.60 -55.27 6.28
N LEU A 679 58.83 -54.65 7.43
CA LEU A 679 58.12 -54.96 8.66
C LEU A 679 56.90 -54.05 8.83
N THR A 680 55.83 -54.59 9.40
CA THR A 680 54.83 -53.77 10.07
C THR A 680 55.20 -53.70 11.54
N LEU A 681 55.40 -52.50 12.07
CA LEU A 681 55.72 -52.31 13.48
C LEU A 681 54.99 -51.14 14.10
N GLU A 682 54.62 -51.31 15.36
CA GLU A 682 53.88 -50.34 16.15
C GLU A 682 54.53 -50.18 17.52
N TYR A 683 54.65 -48.94 17.98
CA TYR A 683 55.28 -48.64 19.25
C TYR A 683 54.77 -47.33 19.86
N GLU A 684 54.94 -47.20 21.18
CA GLU A 684 54.62 -45.97 21.92
C GLU A 684 55.61 -44.85 21.58
N THR A 685 55.11 -43.61 21.44
CA THR A 685 55.92 -42.41 21.21
C THR A 685 56.13 -41.60 22.50
N GLU A 686 57.20 -40.82 22.54
CA GLU A 686 57.47 -39.92 23.68
C GLU A 686 56.53 -38.72 23.66
N THR A 687 56.38 -38.08 22.50
CA THR A 687 55.41 -37.00 22.31
C THR A 687 54.02 -37.54 22.01
N THR A 688 53.02 -36.78 22.43
CA THR A 688 51.63 -36.97 22.04
C THR A 688 51.23 -36.01 20.93
N GLU A 689 50.32 -36.43 20.07
CA GLU A 689 49.63 -35.56 19.10
C GLU A 689 48.14 -35.55 19.43
N PHE A 690 47.57 -34.37 19.67
CA PHE A 690 46.13 -34.23 19.93
C PHE A 690 45.41 -33.83 18.65
N VAL A 691 44.45 -34.66 18.22
CA VAL A 691 43.58 -34.40 17.07
C VAL A 691 42.13 -34.27 17.54
N PRO A 692 41.54 -33.05 17.51
CA PRO A 692 40.18 -32.84 17.97
C PRO A 692 39.17 -33.55 17.06
N LEU A 693 38.12 -34.11 17.66
CA LEU A 693 37.00 -34.67 16.91
C LEU A 693 36.17 -33.57 16.24
N PRO A 694 35.39 -33.88 15.19
CA PRO A 694 34.37 -32.97 14.68
C PRO A 694 33.43 -32.48 15.79
N GLN A 695 33.03 -31.20 15.74
CA GLN A 695 32.21 -30.59 16.81
C GLN A 695 30.90 -31.34 17.07
N GLU A 696 30.30 -31.94 16.03
CA GLU A 696 29.10 -32.77 16.17
C GLU A 696 29.35 -33.99 17.07
N GLN A 697 30.49 -34.68 16.91
CA GLN A 697 30.87 -35.81 17.76
C GLN A 697 31.20 -35.36 19.19
N GLN A 698 31.87 -34.23 19.36
CA GLN A 698 32.12 -33.66 20.69
C GLN A 698 30.81 -33.32 21.41
N ASN A 699 29.85 -32.73 20.70
CA ASN A 699 28.52 -32.43 21.25
C ASN A 699 27.75 -33.71 21.56
N ALA A 700 27.85 -34.73 20.71
CA ALA A 700 27.21 -36.02 20.93
C ALA A 700 27.75 -36.71 22.19
N ILE A 701 29.07 -36.69 22.43
CA ILE A 701 29.68 -37.22 23.66
C ILE A 701 29.15 -36.47 24.90
N ARG A 702 29.12 -35.14 24.87
CA ARG A 702 28.62 -34.31 25.99
C ARG A 702 27.12 -34.46 26.22
N ALA A 703 26.37 -34.86 25.20
CA ALA A 703 24.94 -35.12 25.31
C ALA A 703 24.62 -36.52 25.85
N LEU A 704 25.60 -37.41 25.99
CA LEU A 704 25.37 -38.76 26.53
C LEU A 704 24.88 -38.70 27.97
N GLN A 705 23.80 -39.43 28.21
CA GLN A 705 23.20 -39.60 29.52
C GLN A 705 23.28 -41.05 29.98
N THR A 706 23.41 -41.25 31.29
CA THR A 706 23.14 -42.53 31.91
C THR A 706 21.64 -42.83 31.86
N TYR A 707 21.28 -44.11 32.01
CA TYR A 707 19.90 -44.54 32.23
C TYR A 707 19.71 -45.02 33.66
N TYR A 708 18.65 -44.54 34.30
CA TYR A 708 18.25 -45.03 35.62
C TYR A 708 17.48 -46.36 35.50
N PRO A 709 17.74 -47.35 36.39
CA PRO A 709 18.81 -47.38 37.39
C PRO A 709 20.12 -47.97 36.84
N THR A 710 20.06 -48.67 35.71
CA THR A 710 21.20 -49.39 35.14
C THR A 710 21.58 -48.84 33.77
N THR A 711 22.85 -48.48 33.62
CA THR A 711 23.46 -48.09 32.35
C THR A 711 24.45 -49.14 31.92
N VAL A 712 24.37 -49.55 30.67
CA VAL A 712 25.33 -50.44 30.04
C VAL A 712 26.03 -49.67 28.92
N VAL A 713 27.36 -49.64 28.94
CA VAL A 713 28.17 -49.04 27.86
C VAL A 713 29.04 -50.12 27.23
N SER A 714 28.95 -50.24 25.92
CA SER A 714 29.73 -51.20 25.11
C SER A 714 30.31 -50.51 23.88
N ASN A 715 31.30 -51.14 23.24
CA ASN A 715 31.83 -50.65 21.96
C ASN A 715 32.09 -51.79 20.97
N SER A 716 32.22 -51.44 19.68
CA SER A 716 32.39 -52.41 18.58
C SER A 716 33.76 -53.09 18.55
N GLU A 717 34.80 -52.44 19.10
CA GLU A 717 36.22 -52.80 18.90
C GLU A 717 36.90 -53.44 20.11
N ASP A 718 36.16 -53.71 21.19
CA ASP A 718 36.68 -54.12 22.51
C ASP A 718 37.73 -53.15 23.07
N ALA A 719 37.60 -51.86 22.74
CA ALA A 719 38.38 -50.78 23.30
C ALA A 719 38.09 -50.64 24.80
N GLU A 720 39.09 -50.28 25.60
CA GLU A 720 38.86 -49.95 27.00
C GLU A 720 38.14 -48.61 27.08
N MET A 721 37.12 -48.53 27.93
CA MET A 721 36.38 -47.30 28.20
C MET A 721 36.49 -46.95 29.68
N GLN A 722 36.36 -45.66 29.96
CA GLN A 722 36.19 -45.14 31.29
C GLN A 722 35.06 -44.10 31.28
N LEU A 723 34.13 -44.25 32.21
CA LEU A 723 32.96 -43.40 32.37
C LEU A 723 32.91 -42.89 33.81
N SER A 724 32.85 -41.58 33.98
CA SER A 724 32.48 -40.95 35.24
C SER A 724 31.01 -40.54 35.19
N TYR A 725 30.23 -40.86 36.23
CA TYR A 725 28.78 -40.67 36.23
C TYR A 725 28.24 -40.32 37.62
N VAL A 726 27.10 -39.64 37.66
CA VAL A 726 26.36 -39.43 38.90
C VAL A 726 25.59 -40.69 39.28
N ALA A 727 25.90 -41.25 40.43
CA ALA A 727 25.18 -42.37 41.00
C ALA A 727 23.84 -41.92 41.63
N ASP A 728 22.82 -42.76 41.51
CA ASP A 728 21.59 -42.62 42.30
C ASP A 728 21.91 -42.90 43.77
N MET A 729 21.66 -41.91 44.63
CA MET A 729 22.08 -41.97 46.03
C MET A 729 21.49 -43.18 46.77
N LYS A 730 20.25 -43.56 46.47
CA LYS A 730 19.59 -44.70 47.13
C LYS A 730 20.23 -46.02 46.68
N ASN A 731 20.29 -46.27 45.36
CA ASN A 731 20.85 -47.50 44.82
C ASN A 731 22.35 -47.63 45.12
N TYR A 732 23.09 -46.52 45.10
CA TYR A 732 24.49 -46.48 45.53
C TYR A 732 24.63 -46.92 46.99
N THR A 733 23.84 -46.32 47.89
CA THR A 733 23.88 -46.63 49.33
C THR A 733 23.48 -48.07 49.59
N ASP A 734 22.38 -48.54 48.99
CA ASP A 734 21.91 -49.93 49.11
C ASP A 734 22.97 -50.93 48.63
N ARG A 735 23.60 -50.66 47.47
CA ARG A 735 24.70 -51.49 46.93
C ARG A 735 25.91 -51.50 47.86
N LYS A 736 26.34 -50.34 48.38
CA LYS A 736 27.48 -50.27 49.31
C LYS A 736 27.21 -51.00 50.63
N ILE A 737 25.98 -50.95 51.12
CA ILE A 737 25.55 -51.74 52.27
C ILE A 737 25.60 -53.25 51.94
N GLU A 738 25.06 -53.66 50.79
CA GLU A 738 25.08 -55.06 50.35
C GLU A 738 26.51 -55.61 50.19
N GLU A 739 27.41 -54.82 49.57
CA GLU A 739 28.85 -55.13 49.45
C GLU A 739 29.50 -55.31 50.83
N ALA A 740 29.24 -54.39 51.76
CA ALA A 740 29.80 -54.43 53.11
C ALA A 740 29.29 -55.65 53.91
N VAL A 741 27.98 -55.93 53.84
CA VAL A 741 27.37 -57.09 54.50
C VAL A 741 27.93 -58.39 53.92
N SER A 742 28.03 -58.51 52.60
CA SER A 742 28.56 -59.71 51.93
C SER A 742 30.03 -59.95 52.30
N ALA A 743 30.87 -58.90 52.31
CA ALA A 743 32.25 -59.01 52.74
C ALA A 743 32.36 -59.45 54.21
N GLN A 744 31.48 -58.95 55.08
CA GLN A 744 31.42 -59.38 56.48
C GLN A 744 31.01 -60.86 56.61
N THR A 745 30.00 -61.31 55.87
CA THR A 745 29.57 -62.72 55.85
C THR A 745 30.69 -63.64 55.36
N GLN A 746 31.41 -63.26 54.30
CA GLN A 746 32.53 -64.05 53.80
C GLN A 746 33.69 -64.12 54.80
N ASN A 747 34.02 -63.00 55.45
CA ASN A 747 35.03 -62.98 56.50
C ASN A 747 34.64 -63.88 57.68
N LEU A 748 33.38 -63.87 58.08
CA LEU A 748 32.85 -64.75 59.12
C LEU A 748 32.93 -66.23 58.69
N ALA A 749 32.57 -66.56 57.45
CA ALA A 749 32.67 -67.91 56.91
C ALA A 749 34.14 -68.40 56.85
N ASN A 750 35.07 -67.55 56.42
CA ASN A 750 36.50 -67.85 56.41
C ASN A 750 37.03 -68.10 57.83
N LEU A 751 36.65 -67.26 58.81
CA LEU A 751 36.98 -67.46 60.23
C LEU A 751 36.42 -68.78 60.77
N LEU A 752 35.16 -69.11 60.43
CA LEU A 752 34.54 -70.37 60.82
C LEU A 752 35.30 -71.57 60.26
N SER A 753 35.73 -71.49 58.99
CA SER A 753 36.49 -72.56 58.31
C SER A 753 37.88 -72.81 58.90
N LEU A 754 38.46 -71.80 59.57
CA LEU A 754 39.77 -71.89 60.22
C LEU A 754 39.70 -72.46 61.65
N MET A 755 38.50 -72.59 62.24
CA MET A 755 38.34 -73.17 63.59
C MET A 755 38.43 -74.70 63.57
N PRO A 756 39.00 -75.34 64.61
CA PRO A 756 38.99 -76.80 64.74
C PRO A 756 37.57 -77.37 64.69
N LEU A 757 37.38 -78.51 64.03
CA LEU A 757 36.08 -79.20 63.92
C LEU A 757 35.42 -79.46 65.27
N SER A 758 36.20 -79.71 66.32
CA SER A 758 35.69 -79.88 67.70
C SER A 758 35.05 -78.61 68.25
N THR A 759 35.56 -77.43 67.88
CA THR A 759 35.03 -76.13 68.29
C THR A 759 33.76 -75.79 67.51
N GLN A 760 33.74 -76.09 66.21
CA GLN A 760 32.54 -75.92 65.39
C GLN A 760 31.39 -76.81 65.88
N ALA A 761 31.68 -78.07 66.24
CA ALA A 761 30.68 -79.00 66.77
C ALA A 761 30.09 -78.53 68.10
N ALA A 762 30.92 -78.02 69.02
CA ALA A 762 30.44 -77.50 70.31
C ALA A 762 29.56 -76.25 70.16
N MET A 763 29.86 -75.38 69.18
CA MET A 763 29.02 -74.21 68.89
C MET A 763 27.66 -74.60 68.29
N ILE A 764 27.64 -75.59 67.37
CA ILE A 764 26.38 -76.10 66.80
C ILE A 764 25.53 -76.78 67.88
N GLU A 765 26.15 -77.52 68.80
CA GLU A 765 25.45 -78.14 69.94
C GLU A 765 24.84 -77.08 70.87
N ALA A 766 25.58 -76.01 71.17
CA ALA A 766 25.09 -74.90 71.99
C ALA A 766 23.92 -74.13 71.33
N ASP A 767 24.01 -73.84 70.04
CA ASP A 767 22.91 -73.18 69.31
C ASP A 767 21.69 -74.10 69.15
N THR A 768 21.91 -75.41 68.93
CA THR A 768 20.82 -76.39 68.88
C THR A 768 20.10 -76.46 70.23
N ASN A 769 20.85 -76.45 71.33
CA ASN A 769 20.27 -76.44 72.67
C ASN A 769 19.51 -75.13 72.95
N ASN A 770 20.02 -73.96 72.53
CA ASN A 770 19.31 -72.68 72.66
C ASN A 770 18.01 -72.62 71.81
N ILE A 771 18.00 -73.23 70.63
CA ILE A 771 16.79 -73.32 69.79
C ILE A 771 15.77 -74.28 70.44
N LEU A 772 16.23 -75.42 70.95
CA LEU A 772 15.37 -76.38 71.64
C LEU A 772 14.79 -75.80 72.94
N ASP A 773 15.58 -75.07 73.72
CA ASP A 773 15.12 -74.37 74.93
C ASP A 773 14.07 -73.30 74.59
N ASN A 774 14.24 -72.55 73.50
CA ASN A 774 13.23 -71.57 73.05
C ASN A 774 11.97 -72.22 72.45
N MET A 775 12.05 -73.45 71.94
CA MET A 775 10.90 -74.22 71.49
C MET A 775 10.12 -74.87 72.65
N GLU A 776 10.78 -75.22 73.76
CA GLU A 776 10.11 -75.72 74.97
C GLU A 776 9.30 -74.63 75.71
N VAL A 777 9.57 -73.34 75.45
CA VAL A 777 8.80 -72.21 76.00
C VAL A 777 7.47 -71.98 75.26
N GLN A 778 7.20 -72.67 74.13
CA GLN A 778 5.95 -72.56 73.36
C GLN A 778 5.02 -73.79 73.46
N LYS A 779 5.13 -74.62 74.51
CA LYS A 779 4.10 -75.63 74.84
C LYS A 779 3.25 -75.25 76.04
#